data_AF-A0A1A9C210-F1
#
_entry.id   AF-A0A1A9C210-F1
#
_cell.length_a   1.000
_cell.length_b   1.000
_cell.length_c   1.000
_cell.angle_alpha   90.00
_cell.angle_beta   90.00
_cell.angle_gamma   90.00
#
_symmetry.space_group_name_H-M   'P 1'
#
loop_
_entity.id
_entity.type
_entity.pdbx_description
1 polymer ?
#
loop_
_entity_poly.entity_id
_entity_poly.type
_entity_poly.pdbx_seq_one_letter_code
_entity_poly.pdbx_strand_id
1 'polypeptide(L)'
;MGRTGRLGRAGLSSALLGAGLVLLGSPWMREPLYEYEPDTPLAFVIHRSLYLPTWDLSPSSQGLAEPLYLAGNTALLVLLAGVVLAPRPLIRTTAQPGVRWLAALGSGVLLSLIAAVTSWAVVKTDGDSSLRFFASPTNLVIVNFVVDGLIFGVLLGLALGLLTVPGGAGARTALSRVRIRERSSTMAPSAFEAPGGAVGDTAPGDTTRHLCAAAYTDPEFTRRVVEDVLRDELGAVAPSPGVDLVPVVRHSLAARRLHRARDRQLALIYLLIAAFGPLWLLYGSFALRSLAGASRPPRQTARGREPVDTGAALRRLVGTGAGVLLAGILFALFLSALPLSGVWSWLAGSYAGGVPALLAVLGGGGWAYWIMARAELDTDRRLRDSLRRENFVPDGGPEVTEAWSAAGVRAVAEAQSGNVTVYSGFSPFVGQGVQQSQWALSLPLLPARPGAPLTDFDTWEVVERLRARLRDAAARPPADGGPSLAALEVEDRVFVSGTRLAGDRLLLPAPVGAPVTRLSDDAVRAIALDPQGTPRHCLAAHLPLWGGAVVPSQLLHIAVVGRTLHLHCDRHVLTPLRPDLRRVDTLPSAPTPAHRAGVLLTALRGSGAALFGAPWAVLRDAFREWGAPRRQRRERAAARTDPAFDRGARMSIREYAMSAEYLDHFQRVDAERAFAALDRHALAAVRDFLDEHGVDTTDFRTQTQTILNHGVLQTGGVSVVANQAVGQGAQATTGTASATAPAPQ
;
A
#
# COMPACT_ATOMS: atom_id res chain seq x y z
N MET A 1 0.76 5.14 -29.09
CA MET A 1 1.83 4.66 -30.01
C MET A 1 3.26 4.64 -29.40
N GLY A 2 3.47 4.76 -28.08
CA GLY A 2 4.84 4.89 -27.51
C GLY A 2 5.52 3.62 -26.95
N ARG A 3 4.92 2.42 -27.08
CA ARG A 3 5.42 1.20 -26.38
C ARG A 3 6.00 0.12 -27.30
N THR A 4 5.65 0.13 -28.59
CA THR A 4 6.17 -0.78 -29.61
C THR A 4 7.66 -0.49 -29.93
N GLY A 5 8.09 0.77 -29.85
CA GLY A 5 9.50 1.16 -30.11
C GLY A 5 10.52 0.73 -29.04
N ARG A 6 10.11 0.45 -27.78
CA ARG A 6 11.04 0.05 -26.70
C ARG A 6 11.40 -1.44 -26.74
N LEU A 7 10.51 -2.30 -27.21
CA LEU A 7 10.78 -3.74 -27.37
C LEU A 7 11.70 -4.00 -28.57
N GLY A 8 11.58 -3.23 -29.66
CA GLY A 8 12.48 -3.31 -30.81
C GLY A 8 13.93 -2.92 -30.49
N ARG A 9 14.13 -1.87 -29.67
CA ARG A 9 15.49 -1.45 -29.26
C ARG A 9 16.22 -2.50 -28.43
N ALA A 10 15.53 -3.18 -27.51
CA ALA A 10 16.13 -4.24 -26.69
C ALA A 10 16.63 -5.42 -27.53
N GLY A 11 15.82 -5.85 -28.51
CA GLY A 11 16.22 -6.92 -29.44
C GLY A 11 17.41 -6.53 -30.32
N LEU A 12 17.43 -5.28 -30.79
CA LEU A 12 18.53 -4.74 -31.59
C LEU A 12 19.85 -4.67 -30.78
N SER A 13 19.82 -4.21 -29.53
CA SER A 13 21.00 -4.14 -28.67
C SER A 13 21.59 -5.52 -28.35
N SER A 14 20.75 -6.53 -28.12
CA SER A 14 21.20 -7.92 -27.92
C SER A 14 21.81 -8.52 -29.18
N ALA A 15 21.23 -8.23 -30.36
CA ALA A 15 21.76 -8.70 -31.63
C ALA A 15 23.14 -8.08 -31.93
N LEU A 16 23.31 -6.78 -31.66
CA LEU A 16 24.60 -6.07 -31.83
C LEU A 16 25.69 -6.60 -30.88
N LEU A 17 25.35 -6.85 -29.61
CA LEU A 17 26.30 -7.45 -28.65
C LEU A 17 26.65 -8.89 -29.03
N GLY A 18 25.67 -9.69 -29.45
CA GLY A 18 25.90 -11.05 -29.93
C GLY A 18 26.82 -11.08 -31.16
N ALA A 19 26.56 -10.21 -32.14
CA ALA A 19 27.42 -10.07 -33.31
C ALA A 19 28.83 -9.59 -32.95
N GLY A 20 28.96 -8.66 -32.01
CA GLY A 20 30.24 -8.18 -31.50
C GLY A 20 31.07 -9.28 -30.82
N LEU A 21 30.43 -10.15 -30.02
CA LEU A 21 31.10 -11.30 -29.39
C LEU A 21 31.59 -12.32 -30.42
N VAL A 22 30.77 -12.61 -31.44
CA VAL A 22 31.16 -13.51 -32.54
C VAL A 22 32.32 -12.92 -33.33
N LEU A 23 32.30 -11.63 -33.65
CA LEU A 23 33.40 -10.98 -34.38
C LEU A 23 34.69 -10.96 -33.54
N LEU A 24 34.61 -10.61 -32.26
CA LEU A 24 35.76 -10.53 -31.36
C LEU A 24 36.43 -11.90 -31.16
N GLY A 25 35.64 -12.97 -31.09
CA GLY A 25 36.15 -14.35 -30.95
C GLY A 25 36.63 -15.00 -32.24
N SER A 26 36.46 -14.35 -33.40
CA SER A 26 36.67 -14.97 -34.70
C SER A 26 38.15 -15.18 -35.04
N PRO A 27 38.50 -16.20 -35.86
CA PRO A 27 39.87 -16.43 -36.32
C PRO A 27 40.50 -15.18 -36.98
N TRP A 28 39.73 -14.42 -37.73
CA TRP A 28 40.20 -13.24 -38.46
C TRP A 28 40.52 -12.05 -37.55
N MET A 29 39.86 -11.93 -36.41
CA MET A 29 40.16 -10.88 -35.44
C MET A 29 41.33 -11.26 -34.52
N ARG A 30 41.61 -12.56 -34.40
CA ARG A 30 42.73 -13.09 -33.62
C ARG A 30 44.09 -12.84 -34.26
N GLU A 31 44.18 -12.92 -35.59
CA GLU A 31 45.44 -12.80 -36.33
C GLU A 31 46.20 -11.49 -36.03
N PRO A 32 45.58 -10.29 -36.09
CA PRO A 32 46.24 -9.05 -35.69
C PRO A 32 46.42 -8.89 -34.16
N LEU A 33 45.65 -9.62 -33.35
CA LEU A 33 45.86 -9.65 -31.89
C LEU A 33 47.10 -10.47 -31.53
N TYR A 34 47.37 -11.58 -32.22
CA TYR A 34 48.58 -12.39 -32.01
C TYR A 34 49.89 -11.65 -32.34
N GLU A 35 49.85 -10.71 -33.28
CA GLU A 35 51.00 -9.88 -33.65
C GLU A 35 51.28 -8.76 -32.63
N TYR A 36 50.34 -8.47 -31.73
CA TYR A 36 50.49 -7.45 -30.70
C TYR A 36 51.14 -8.03 -29.44
N GLU A 37 52.39 -7.67 -29.19
CA GLU A 37 53.11 -8.04 -27.97
C GLU A 37 52.93 -6.96 -26.89
N PRO A 38 52.26 -7.26 -25.76
CA PRO A 38 51.93 -6.25 -24.76
C PRO A 38 53.13 -5.88 -23.87
N ASP A 39 53.51 -4.60 -23.86
CA ASP A 39 54.69 -4.08 -23.15
C ASP A 39 54.53 -3.96 -21.62
N THR A 40 53.32 -4.19 -21.07
CA THR A 40 53.06 -4.05 -19.62
C THR A 40 52.28 -5.24 -19.06
N PRO A 41 52.45 -5.58 -17.76
CA PRO A 41 51.70 -6.66 -17.12
C PRO A 41 50.18 -6.47 -17.22
N LEU A 42 49.69 -5.24 -17.12
CA LEU A 42 48.26 -4.94 -17.25
C LEU A 42 47.77 -5.16 -18.69
N ALA A 43 48.53 -4.69 -19.69
CA ALA A 43 48.21 -4.92 -21.10
C ALA A 43 48.21 -6.41 -21.43
N PHE A 44 49.13 -7.20 -20.85
CA PHE A 44 49.17 -8.64 -21.03
C PHE A 44 47.90 -9.34 -20.52
N VAL A 45 47.43 -9.00 -19.31
CA VAL A 45 46.22 -9.64 -18.77
C VAL A 45 44.96 -9.19 -19.52
N ILE A 46 44.86 -7.91 -19.91
CA ILE A 46 43.74 -7.44 -20.75
C ILE A 46 43.75 -8.15 -22.09
N HIS A 47 44.91 -8.21 -22.74
CA HIS A 47 45.11 -8.89 -24.02
C HIS A 47 44.69 -10.36 -23.92
N ARG A 48 45.14 -11.08 -22.89
CA ARG A 48 44.75 -12.48 -22.64
C ARG A 48 43.24 -12.65 -22.40
N SER A 49 42.61 -11.73 -21.68
CA SER A 49 41.16 -11.80 -21.41
C SER A 49 40.29 -11.66 -22.66
N LEU A 50 40.79 -11.03 -23.73
CA LEU A 50 40.08 -10.91 -25.01
C LEU A 50 39.98 -12.24 -25.76
N TYR A 51 40.72 -13.27 -25.35
CA TYR A 51 40.62 -14.63 -25.90
C TYR A 51 39.49 -15.47 -25.25
N LEU A 52 38.75 -14.93 -24.27
CA LEU A 52 37.65 -15.66 -23.63
C LEU A 52 36.51 -16.09 -24.60
N PRO A 53 36.04 -15.26 -25.56
CA PRO A 53 34.98 -15.65 -26.49
C PRO A 53 35.49 -16.36 -27.76
N THR A 54 36.69 -16.96 -27.73
CA THR A 54 37.32 -17.53 -28.94
C THR A 54 36.52 -18.68 -29.54
N TRP A 55 36.50 -18.75 -30.87
CA TRP A 55 35.88 -19.87 -31.59
C TRP A 55 36.64 -20.24 -32.86
N ASP A 56 36.44 -21.50 -33.26
CA ASP A 56 36.97 -22.04 -34.50
C ASP A 56 36.00 -23.08 -35.09
N LEU A 57 35.91 -23.11 -36.43
CA LEU A 57 35.03 -24.00 -37.20
C LEU A 57 35.79 -25.20 -37.79
N SER A 58 37.12 -25.14 -37.85
CA SER A 58 37.97 -26.17 -38.43
C SER A 58 39.03 -26.60 -37.41
N PRO A 59 38.83 -27.70 -36.66
CA PRO A 59 39.91 -28.29 -35.89
C PRO A 59 40.96 -28.81 -36.88
N SER A 60 42.00 -28.02 -37.16
CA SER A 60 43.12 -28.49 -37.96
C SER A 60 43.84 -29.62 -37.21
N SER A 61 44.35 -30.58 -37.97
CA SER A 61 44.81 -31.92 -37.53
C SER A 61 46.10 -31.95 -36.68
N GLN A 62 46.36 -30.94 -35.86
CA GLN A 62 47.46 -30.94 -34.89
C GLN A 62 46.92 -31.20 -33.47
N GLY A 63 47.03 -32.46 -33.03
CA GLY A 63 46.37 -33.06 -31.86
C GLY A 63 46.76 -32.55 -30.46
N LEU A 64 47.19 -31.30 -30.31
CA LEU A 64 47.46 -30.66 -29.00
C LEU A 64 46.54 -29.45 -28.71
N ALA A 65 45.64 -29.07 -29.62
CA ALA A 65 44.83 -27.86 -29.51
C ALA A 65 43.29 -28.08 -29.40
N GLU A 66 42.79 -29.30 -29.61
CA GLU A 66 41.35 -29.61 -29.66
C GLU A 66 40.56 -29.23 -28.37
N PRO A 67 41.06 -29.47 -27.15
CA PRO A 67 40.35 -29.14 -25.91
C PRO A 67 40.26 -27.64 -25.65
N LEU A 68 41.25 -26.87 -26.11
CA LEU A 68 41.27 -25.40 -26.00
C LEU A 68 40.26 -24.76 -26.96
N TYR A 69 40.11 -25.31 -28.17
CA TYR A 69 39.06 -24.89 -29.09
C TYR A 69 37.65 -25.21 -28.55
N LEU A 70 37.47 -26.39 -27.95
CA LEU A 70 36.21 -26.77 -27.33
C LEU A 70 35.88 -25.87 -26.12
N ALA A 71 36.90 -25.53 -25.33
CA ALA A 71 36.78 -24.62 -24.20
C ALA A 71 36.41 -23.18 -24.65
N GLY A 72 36.96 -22.69 -25.76
CA GLY A 72 36.56 -21.41 -26.36
C GLY A 72 35.12 -21.44 -26.90
N ASN A 73 34.79 -22.45 -27.70
CA ASN A 73 33.47 -22.62 -28.29
C ASN A 73 32.36 -22.70 -27.22
N THR A 74 32.61 -23.41 -26.11
CA THR A 74 31.67 -23.48 -24.98
C THR A 74 31.54 -22.13 -24.25
N ALA A 75 32.64 -21.41 -24.04
CA ALA A 75 32.61 -20.07 -23.45
C ALA A 75 31.78 -19.09 -24.32
N LEU A 76 31.98 -19.11 -25.64
CA LEU A 76 31.20 -18.28 -26.56
C LEU A 76 29.70 -18.62 -26.52
N LEU A 77 29.34 -19.91 -26.52
CA LEU A 77 27.93 -20.33 -26.44
C LEU A 77 27.27 -19.85 -25.15
N VAL A 78 27.98 -19.94 -24.02
CA VAL A 78 27.51 -19.43 -22.72
C VAL A 78 27.34 -17.92 -22.74
N LEU A 79 28.28 -17.18 -23.32
CA LEU A 79 28.20 -15.72 -23.46
C LEU A 79 27.04 -15.29 -24.38
N LEU A 80 26.84 -15.97 -25.51
CA LEU A 80 25.73 -15.70 -26.44
C LEU A 80 24.37 -16.01 -25.80
N ALA A 81 24.24 -17.16 -25.14
CA ALA A 81 23.03 -17.50 -24.38
C ALA A 81 22.78 -16.46 -23.27
N GLY A 82 23.84 -16.04 -22.58
CA GLY A 82 23.82 -14.99 -21.57
C GLY A 82 23.31 -13.65 -22.10
N VAL A 83 23.86 -13.15 -23.20
CA VAL A 83 23.49 -11.86 -23.81
C VAL A 83 22.06 -11.85 -24.38
N VAL A 84 21.54 -13.02 -24.80
CA VAL A 84 20.14 -13.17 -25.24
C VAL A 84 19.16 -13.19 -24.05
N LEU A 85 19.58 -13.74 -22.91
CA LEU A 85 18.72 -13.90 -21.71
C LEU A 85 18.80 -12.70 -20.74
N ALA A 86 19.95 -12.04 -20.62
CA ALA A 86 20.24 -10.95 -19.69
C ALA A 86 19.49 -9.60 -19.86
N PRO A 87 19.03 -9.17 -21.06
CA PRO A 87 18.41 -7.85 -21.20
C PRO A 87 16.97 -7.78 -20.67
N ARG A 88 16.32 -8.92 -20.46
CA ARG A 88 14.93 -8.98 -19.99
C ARG A 88 14.71 -8.44 -18.57
N PRO A 89 15.61 -8.71 -17.58
CA PRO A 89 15.51 -8.10 -16.26
C PRO A 89 16.03 -6.65 -16.18
N LEU A 90 17.13 -6.30 -16.86
CA LEU A 90 17.78 -4.97 -16.77
C LEU A 90 16.89 -3.83 -17.30
N ILE A 91 16.17 -4.05 -18.41
CA ILE A 91 15.37 -3.03 -19.10
C ILE A 91 14.04 -2.72 -18.37
N ARG A 92 13.62 -3.60 -17.45
CA ARG A 92 12.38 -3.44 -16.67
C ARG A 92 12.55 -2.71 -15.34
N THR A 93 13.77 -2.42 -14.92
CA THR A 93 14.00 -1.70 -13.66
C THR A 93 13.79 -0.19 -13.88
N THR A 94 12.89 0.41 -13.11
CA THR A 94 12.67 1.87 -13.04
C THR A 94 13.74 2.58 -12.19
N ALA A 95 14.92 1.97 -12.06
CA ALA A 95 15.96 2.42 -11.16
C ALA A 95 16.79 3.58 -11.75
N GLN A 96 17.37 4.39 -10.85
CA GLN A 96 18.31 5.46 -11.17
C GLN A 96 19.45 4.99 -12.09
N PRO A 97 20.03 5.87 -12.93
CA PRO A 97 21.07 5.50 -13.90
C PRO A 97 22.28 4.80 -13.27
N GLY A 98 22.70 5.17 -12.07
CA GLY A 98 23.79 4.49 -11.35
C GLY A 98 23.50 3.02 -11.02
N VAL A 99 22.27 2.70 -10.62
CA VAL A 99 21.85 1.31 -10.33
C VAL A 99 21.82 0.47 -11.61
N ARG A 100 21.52 1.08 -12.75
CA ARG A 100 21.54 0.40 -14.05
C ARG A 100 22.96 0.09 -14.51
N TRP A 101 23.91 1.00 -14.31
CA TRP A 101 25.33 0.75 -14.56
C TRP A 101 25.87 -0.38 -13.67
N LEU A 102 25.56 -0.35 -12.37
CA LEU A 102 25.94 -1.42 -11.44
C LEU A 102 25.36 -2.78 -11.85
N ALA A 103 24.09 -2.81 -12.26
CA ALA A 103 23.45 -4.03 -12.72
C ALA A 103 24.02 -4.53 -14.06
N ALA A 104 24.40 -3.63 -14.98
CA ALA A 104 25.05 -3.98 -16.24
C ALA A 104 26.46 -4.55 -16.01
N LEU A 105 27.26 -3.90 -15.16
CA LEU A 105 28.58 -4.39 -14.74
C LEU A 105 28.49 -5.75 -14.04
N GLY A 106 27.58 -5.89 -13.07
CA GLY A 106 27.37 -7.15 -12.37
C GLY A 106 26.91 -8.28 -13.28
N SER A 107 26.08 -7.98 -14.29
CA SER A 107 25.62 -8.98 -15.26
C SER A 107 26.74 -9.40 -16.22
N GLY A 108 27.57 -8.45 -16.68
CA GLY A 108 28.75 -8.76 -17.51
C GLY A 108 29.75 -9.64 -16.77
N VAL A 109 30.09 -9.28 -15.54
CA VAL A 109 31.01 -10.06 -14.68
C VAL A 109 30.47 -11.47 -14.41
N LEU A 110 29.19 -11.59 -14.06
CA LEU A 110 28.58 -12.89 -13.78
C LEU A 110 28.58 -13.80 -15.01
N LEU A 111 28.20 -13.27 -16.18
CA LEU A 111 28.17 -14.05 -17.42
C LEU A 111 29.56 -14.53 -17.84
N SER A 112 30.56 -13.67 -17.75
CA SER A 112 31.94 -13.99 -18.13
C SER A 112 32.60 -14.95 -17.14
N LEU A 113 32.26 -14.88 -15.85
CA LEU A 113 32.70 -15.87 -14.87
C LEU A 113 32.08 -17.25 -15.13
N ILE A 114 30.79 -17.32 -15.45
CA ILE A 114 30.14 -18.58 -15.81
C ILE A 114 30.80 -19.17 -17.07
N ALA A 115 31.08 -18.33 -18.08
CA ALA A 115 31.77 -18.75 -19.30
C ALA A 115 33.18 -19.27 -19.01
N ALA A 116 33.97 -18.54 -18.22
CA ALA A 116 35.33 -18.93 -17.84
C ALA A 116 35.38 -20.23 -17.03
N VAL A 117 34.46 -20.42 -16.08
CA VAL A 117 34.39 -21.66 -15.29
C VAL A 117 33.94 -22.84 -16.13
N THR A 118 33.02 -22.63 -17.06
CA THR A 118 32.58 -23.68 -18.00
C THR A 118 33.73 -24.08 -18.94
N SER A 119 34.46 -23.09 -19.45
CA SER A 119 35.66 -23.28 -20.27
C SER A 119 36.75 -24.06 -19.53
N TRP A 120 37.02 -23.69 -18.27
CA TRP A 120 37.94 -24.43 -17.40
C TRP A 120 37.49 -25.87 -17.14
N ALA A 121 36.18 -26.10 -16.94
CA ALA A 121 35.64 -27.43 -16.75
C ALA A 121 35.92 -28.34 -17.96
N VAL A 122 35.80 -27.80 -19.18
CA VAL A 122 36.13 -28.50 -20.43
C VAL A 122 37.62 -28.86 -20.51
N VAL A 123 38.51 -27.91 -20.19
CA VAL A 123 39.97 -28.15 -20.15
C VAL A 123 40.35 -29.19 -19.08
N LYS A 124 39.69 -29.16 -17.93
CA LYS A 124 39.93 -30.11 -16.83
C LYS A 124 39.46 -31.52 -17.17
N THR A 125 38.36 -31.68 -17.91
CA THR A 125 37.82 -32.99 -18.27
C THR A 125 38.70 -33.77 -19.26
N ASP A 126 39.60 -33.09 -19.98
CA ASP A 126 40.51 -33.70 -20.95
C ASP A 126 41.79 -34.32 -20.33
N GLY A 127 42.12 -33.96 -19.08
CA GLY A 127 43.26 -34.56 -18.34
C GLY A 127 44.56 -33.74 -18.37
N ASP A 128 45.68 -34.37 -17.96
CA ASP A 128 46.98 -33.70 -17.76
C ASP A 128 47.64 -33.20 -19.06
N SER A 129 47.24 -33.72 -20.23
CA SER A 129 47.73 -33.33 -21.56
C SER A 129 47.48 -31.85 -21.85
N SER A 130 46.25 -31.38 -21.59
CA SER A 130 45.84 -29.99 -21.81
C SER A 130 46.45 -29.01 -20.81
N LEU A 131 46.72 -29.47 -19.58
CA LEU A 131 47.34 -28.64 -18.54
C LEU A 131 48.84 -28.38 -18.81
N ARG A 132 49.53 -29.32 -19.50
CA ARG A 132 50.94 -29.15 -19.91
C ARG A 132 51.14 -28.00 -20.90
N PHE A 133 50.12 -27.68 -21.71
CA PHE A 133 50.15 -26.55 -22.65
C PHE A 133 50.36 -25.19 -21.95
N PHE A 134 49.83 -25.04 -20.74
CA PHE A 134 49.94 -23.79 -19.96
C PHE A 134 51.24 -23.68 -19.16
N ALA A 135 52.09 -24.73 -19.16
CA ALA A 135 53.35 -24.80 -18.41
C ALA A 135 53.25 -24.32 -16.93
N SER A 136 52.07 -24.47 -16.33
CA SER A 136 51.70 -23.89 -15.03
C SER A 136 50.91 -24.91 -14.19
N PRO A 137 51.04 -24.90 -12.85
CA PRO A 137 50.27 -25.79 -12.00
C PRO A 137 48.77 -25.48 -12.07
N THR A 138 47.92 -26.51 -11.88
CA THR A 138 46.46 -26.47 -12.11
C THR A 138 45.74 -25.33 -11.36
N ASN A 139 46.23 -24.98 -10.17
CA ASN A 139 45.72 -23.87 -9.37
C ASN A 139 46.01 -22.49 -10.00
N LEU A 140 47.13 -22.31 -10.70
CA LEU A 140 47.42 -21.08 -11.44
C LEU A 140 46.59 -20.99 -12.73
N VAL A 141 46.30 -22.13 -13.37
CA VAL A 141 45.46 -22.17 -14.58
C VAL A 141 44.04 -21.73 -14.27
N ILE A 142 43.38 -22.27 -13.25
CA ILE A 142 42.02 -21.82 -12.88
C ILE A 142 41.99 -20.34 -12.48
N VAL A 143 43.02 -19.86 -11.78
CA VAL A 143 43.14 -18.43 -11.43
C VAL A 143 43.21 -17.58 -12.69
N ASN A 144 43.96 -17.99 -13.70
CA ASN A 144 44.00 -17.28 -14.99
C ASN A 144 42.63 -17.23 -15.66
N PHE A 145 41.90 -18.34 -15.74
CA PHE A 145 40.54 -18.36 -16.29
C PHE A 145 39.59 -17.44 -15.51
N VAL A 146 39.66 -17.43 -14.18
CA VAL A 146 38.82 -16.56 -13.33
C VAL A 146 39.18 -15.09 -13.52
N VAL A 147 40.47 -14.76 -13.58
CA VAL A 147 40.97 -13.40 -13.83
C VAL A 147 40.54 -12.90 -15.22
N ASP A 148 40.66 -13.76 -16.23
CA ASP A 148 40.25 -13.45 -17.60
C ASP A 148 38.73 -13.26 -17.67
N GLY A 149 37.95 -14.09 -16.97
CA GLY A 149 36.51 -13.94 -16.82
C GLY A 149 36.08 -12.66 -16.09
N LEU A 150 36.82 -12.23 -15.06
CA LEU A 150 36.58 -10.98 -14.35
C LEU A 150 36.83 -9.76 -15.24
N ILE A 151 37.97 -9.71 -15.91
CA ILE A 151 38.38 -8.56 -16.75
C ILE A 151 37.50 -8.46 -17.98
N PHE A 152 37.28 -9.57 -18.69
CA PHE A 152 36.35 -9.61 -19.82
C PHE A 152 34.93 -9.28 -19.38
N GLY A 153 34.53 -9.71 -18.19
CA GLY A 153 33.24 -9.39 -17.57
C GLY A 153 33.01 -7.91 -17.29
N VAL A 154 34.05 -7.19 -16.86
CA VAL A 154 33.99 -5.72 -16.72
C VAL A 154 33.83 -5.05 -18.08
N LEU A 155 34.59 -5.47 -19.09
CA LEU A 155 34.49 -4.94 -20.47
C LEU A 155 33.10 -5.18 -21.07
N LEU A 156 32.56 -6.40 -20.93
CA LEU A 156 31.22 -6.77 -21.37
C LEU A 156 30.13 -5.98 -20.62
N GLY A 157 30.33 -5.77 -19.31
CA GLY A 157 29.46 -4.97 -18.46
C GLY A 157 29.42 -3.49 -18.83
N LEU A 158 30.56 -2.91 -19.22
CA LEU A 158 30.66 -1.55 -19.75
C LEU A 158 29.93 -1.42 -21.09
N ALA A 159 30.12 -2.37 -22.00
CA ALA A 159 29.40 -2.41 -23.29
C ALA A 159 27.88 -2.54 -23.09
N LEU A 160 27.43 -3.39 -22.16
CA LEU A 160 26.03 -3.52 -21.76
C LEU A 160 25.47 -2.20 -21.19
N GLY A 161 26.25 -1.51 -20.36
CA GLY A 161 25.85 -0.23 -19.77
C GLY A 161 25.68 0.87 -20.82
N LEU A 162 26.63 0.99 -21.76
CA LEU A 162 26.57 1.96 -22.87
C LEU A 162 25.33 1.75 -23.76
N LEU A 163 24.93 0.49 -23.98
CA LEU A 163 23.80 0.17 -24.85
C LEU A 163 22.44 0.27 -24.16
N THR A 164 22.40 0.17 -22.82
CA THR A 164 21.13 0.06 -22.07
C THR A 164 20.82 1.27 -21.18
N VAL A 165 21.83 2.07 -20.81
CA VAL A 165 21.66 3.29 -20.02
C VAL A 165 21.53 4.50 -20.95
N PRO A 166 20.37 5.20 -20.99
CA PRO A 166 20.20 6.36 -21.86
C PRO A 166 21.16 7.49 -21.44
N GLY A 167 21.96 7.98 -22.39
CA GLY A 167 22.83 9.14 -22.21
C GLY A 167 22.02 10.39 -21.84
N GLY A 168 22.44 11.07 -20.78
CA GLY A 168 21.81 12.29 -20.30
C GLY A 168 22.08 13.46 -21.25
N ALA A 169 21.16 13.70 -22.19
CA ALA A 169 21.04 14.98 -22.87
C ALA A 169 19.67 15.58 -22.53
N GLY A 170 19.69 16.68 -21.78
CA GLY A 170 18.62 17.69 -21.70
C GLY A 170 17.33 17.26 -21.03
N ALA A 171 17.11 17.76 -19.82
CA ALA A 171 15.80 17.86 -19.20
C ALA A 171 14.80 18.54 -20.15
N ARG A 172 13.95 17.74 -20.81
CA ARG A 172 12.68 18.21 -21.36
C ARG A 172 11.59 17.79 -20.39
N THR A 173 11.14 18.78 -19.63
CA THR A 173 9.97 18.80 -18.77
C THR A 173 8.78 18.21 -19.52
N ALA A 174 8.41 16.97 -19.17
CA ALA A 174 7.20 16.35 -19.68
C ALA A 174 6.02 16.83 -18.84
N LEU A 175 5.49 18.00 -19.22
CA LEU A 175 4.12 18.39 -18.89
C LEU A 175 3.18 17.38 -19.56
N SER A 176 2.67 16.41 -18.79
CA SER A 176 1.61 15.52 -19.22
C SER A 176 0.30 16.30 -19.31
N ARG A 177 -0.01 16.85 -20.49
CA ARG A 177 -1.38 17.23 -20.86
C ARG A 177 -2.23 15.97 -20.95
N VAL A 178 -3.00 15.70 -19.90
CA VAL A 178 -4.12 14.77 -19.95
C VAL A 178 -5.19 15.41 -20.85
N ARG A 179 -5.30 14.95 -22.09
CA ARG A 179 -6.47 15.23 -22.93
C ARG A 179 -7.59 14.32 -22.47
N ILE A 180 -8.50 14.87 -21.68
CA ILE A 180 -9.83 14.29 -21.47
C ILE A 180 -10.53 14.36 -22.83
N ARG A 181 -10.84 13.18 -23.38
CA ARG A 181 -11.65 13.06 -24.59
C ARG A 181 -13.06 12.74 -24.13
N GLU A 182 -13.89 13.77 -24.00
CA GLU A 182 -15.34 13.60 -23.91
C GLU A 182 -15.81 12.93 -25.21
N ARG A 183 -16.32 11.71 -25.08
CA ARG A 183 -17.21 11.12 -26.06
C ARG A 183 -18.60 11.16 -25.46
N SER A 184 -19.35 12.19 -25.83
CA SER A 184 -20.80 12.17 -25.78
C SER A 184 -21.29 11.13 -26.79
N SER A 185 -21.78 10.00 -26.29
CA SER A 185 -22.68 9.13 -27.04
C SER A 185 -23.97 9.03 -26.24
N THR A 186 -24.98 9.75 -26.69
CA THR A 186 -26.38 9.52 -26.37
C THR A 186 -26.74 8.08 -26.74
N MET A 187 -26.99 7.23 -25.74
CA MET A 187 -27.74 5.99 -25.93
C MET A 187 -28.90 6.00 -24.96
N ALA A 188 -30.10 5.87 -25.53
CA ALA A 188 -31.33 5.64 -24.78
C ALA A 188 -31.25 4.29 -24.03
N PRO A 189 -31.77 4.19 -22.80
CA PRO A 189 -31.77 2.94 -22.07
C PRO A 189 -32.87 2.02 -22.63
N SER A 190 -32.49 0.89 -23.22
CA SER A 190 -33.40 -0.25 -23.34
C SER A 190 -33.32 -1.05 -22.05
N ALA A 191 -34.49 -1.33 -21.47
CA ALA A 191 -34.64 -2.16 -20.28
C ALA A 191 -34.09 -3.56 -20.56
N PHE A 192 -32.98 -3.89 -19.90
CA PHE A 192 -32.47 -5.26 -19.85
C PHE A 192 -32.61 -5.74 -18.41
N GLU A 193 -33.61 -6.58 -18.19
CA GLU A 193 -33.85 -7.24 -16.91
C GLU A 193 -32.86 -8.41 -16.81
N ALA A 194 -31.84 -8.24 -15.98
CA ALA A 194 -30.84 -9.28 -15.68
C ALA A 194 -31.08 -9.85 -14.28
N PRO A 195 -31.23 -11.18 -14.13
CA PRO A 195 -31.33 -11.81 -12.82
C PRO A 195 -29.93 -12.02 -12.23
N GLY A 196 -29.65 -11.39 -11.08
CA GLY A 196 -28.41 -11.61 -10.30
C GLY A 196 -27.92 -10.35 -9.60
N GLY A 197 -27.93 -10.36 -8.27
CA GLY A 197 -27.73 -9.20 -7.39
C GLY A 197 -26.63 -8.22 -7.80
N ALA A 198 -27.03 -6.97 -8.01
CA ALA A 198 -26.16 -5.87 -8.39
C ALA A 198 -25.14 -5.57 -7.27
N VAL A 199 -23.88 -5.40 -7.66
CA VAL A 199 -22.74 -4.90 -6.85
C VAL A 199 -22.94 -3.43 -6.37
N GLY A 200 -24.14 -2.86 -6.55
CA GLY A 200 -24.52 -1.51 -6.14
C GLY A 200 -25.60 -1.43 -5.06
N ASP A 201 -26.24 -2.55 -4.69
CA ASP A 201 -27.17 -2.55 -3.55
C ASP A 201 -26.33 -2.56 -2.27
N THR A 202 -26.37 -1.51 -1.46
CA THR A 202 -25.59 -1.37 -0.22
C THR A 202 -26.56 -1.34 0.95
N ALA A 203 -26.37 -2.24 1.91
CA ALA A 203 -27.24 -2.39 3.07
C ALA A 203 -26.56 -1.81 4.33
N PRO A 204 -27.33 -1.27 5.29
CA PRO A 204 -26.78 -0.86 6.59
C PRO A 204 -25.93 -1.97 7.21
N GLY A 205 -24.73 -1.62 7.70
CA GLY A 205 -23.79 -2.57 8.32
C GLY A 205 -22.82 -3.25 7.33
N ASP A 206 -22.93 -3.02 6.03
CA ASP A 206 -21.96 -3.56 5.05
C ASP A 206 -20.53 -3.09 5.30
N THR A 207 -20.35 -1.82 5.71
CA THR A 207 -19.02 -1.29 6.01
C THR A 207 -18.36 -2.05 7.18
N THR A 208 -19.12 -2.33 8.24
CA THR A 208 -18.66 -3.18 9.36
C THR A 208 -18.25 -4.56 8.86
N ARG A 209 -19.07 -5.18 8.02
CA ARG A 209 -18.81 -6.49 7.41
C ARG A 209 -17.54 -6.50 6.55
N HIS A 210 -17.31 -5.47 5.74
CA HIS A 210 -16.10 -5.31 4.94
C HIS A 210 -14.86 -5.13 5.81
N LEU A 211 -14.94 -4.39 6.93
CA LEU A 211 -13.82 -4.26 7.87
C LEU A 211 -13.54 -5.56 8.63
N CYS A 212 -14.58 -6.34 8.96
CA CYS A 212 -14.42 -7.70 9.49
C CYS A 212 -13.74 -8.64 8.48
N ALA A 213 -14.07 -8.51 7.19
CA ALA A 213 -13.36 -9.23 6.11
C ALA A 213 -11.92 -8.75 5.95
N ALA A 214 -11.69 -7.43 6.02
CA ALA A 214 -10.37 -6.81 5.96
C ALA A 214 -9.43 -7.37 7.02
N ALA A 215 -9.95 -7.69 8.20
CA ALA A 215 -9.17 -8.29 9.28
C ALA A 215 -8.42 -9.57 8.84
N TYR A 216 -9.04 -10.41 8.00
CA TYR A 216 -8.41 -11.65 7.53
C TYR A 216 -7.56 -11.46 6.26
N THR A 217 -7.86 -10.45 5.44
CA THR A 217 -7.18 -10.26 4.14
C THR A 217 -6.02 -9.27 4.20
N ASP A 218 -6.00 -8.34 5.15
CA ASP A 218 -4.98 -7.31 5.32
C ASP A 218 -4.31 -7.44 6.70
N PRO A 219 -3.15 -8.12 6.78
CA PRO A 219 -2.42 -8.28 8.04
C PRO A 219 -1.97 -6.96 8.67
N GLU A 220 -1.73 -5.92 7.86
CA GLU A 220 -1.30 -4.61 8.35
C GLU A 220 -2.48 -3.86 9.00
N PHE A 221 -3.67 -3.94 8.41
CA PHE A 221 -4.90 -3.44 9.02
C PHE A 221 -5.14 -4.09 10.39
N THR A 222 -5.11 -5.43 10.46
CA THR A 222 -5.28 -6.16 11.73
C THR A 222 -4.23 -5.78 12.77
N ARG A 223 -2.98 -5.60 12.34
CA ARG A 223 -1.90 -5.19 13.23
C ARG A 223 -2.16 -3.80 13.81
N ARG A 224 -2.57 -2.83 12.99
CA ARG A 224 -2.87 -1.47 13.47
C ARG A 224 -4.08 -1.42 14.39
N VAL A 225 -5.17 -2.13 14.07
CA VAL A 225 -6.34 -2.23 14.97
C VAL A 225 -5.91 -2.77 16.34
N VAL A 226 -5.09 -3.81 16.37
CA VAL A 226 -4.67 -4.42 17.64
C VAL A 226 -3.63 -3.59 18.39
N GLU A 227 -2.70 -2.95 17.71
CA GLU A 227 -1.60 -2.21 18.35
C GLU A 227 -1.99 -0.77 18.72
N ASP A 228 -2.73 -0.09 17.87
CA ASP A 228 -3.01 1.34 17.99
C ASP A 228 -4.38 1.62 18.64
N VAL A 229 -5.30 0.66 18.64
CA VAL A 229 -6.64 0.82 19.27
C VAL A 229 -6.78 -0.03 20.53
N LEU A 230 -6.45 -1.33 20.46
CA LEU A 230 -6.67 -2.23 21.60
C LEU A 230 -5.59 -2.19 22.69
N ARG A 231 -4.33 -1.96 22.30
CA ARG A 231 -3.18 -2.00 23.22
C ARG A 231 -2.82 -0.66 23.82
N ASP A 232 -3.40 0.43 23.30
CA ASP A 232 -3.26 1.74 23.91
C ASP A 232 -4.23 1.85 25.09
N GLU A 233 -3.73 1.67 26.31
CA GLU A 233 -4.54 1.73 27.52
C GLU A 233 -4.73 3.16 28.06
N LEU A 234 -3.96 4.13 27.57
CA LEU A 234 -3.97 5.51 28.07
C LEU A 234 -4.59 6.48 27.04
N GLY A 235 -4.50 6.14 25.75
CA GLY A 235 -5.09 6.90 24.66
C GLY A 235 -6.60 6.67 24.54
N ALA A 236 -7.28 7.69 24.03
CA ALA A 236 -8.68 7.59 23.64
C ALA A 236 -8.85 6.79 22.33
N VAL A 237 -10.04 6.24 22.15
CA VAL A 237 -10.46 5.60 20.90
C VAL A 237 -11.21 6.62 20.05
N ALA A 238 -10.84 6.75 18.78
CA ALA A 238 -11.50 7.67 17.87
C ALA A 238 -12.90 7.16 17.47
N PRO A 239 -13.88 8.05 17.25
CA PRO A 239 -15.18 7.66 16.72
C PRO A 239 -15.05 7.07 15.31
N SER A 240 -16.04 6.26 14.92
CA SER A 240 -16.15 5.69 13.57
C SER A 240 -17.61 5.65 13.13
N PRO A 241 -18.19 6.81 12.73
CA PRO A 241 -19.57 6.89 12.28
C PRO A 241 -19.90 5.85 11.19
N GLY A 242 -21.07 5.21 11.30
CA GLY A 242 -21.53 4.18 10.36
C GLY A 242 -20.77 2.84 10.43
N VAL A 243 -20.00 2.59 11.50
CA VAL A 243 -19.30 1.31 11.73
C VAL A 243 -19.45 0.86 13.19
N ASP A 244 -19.67 -0.44 13.37
CA ASP A 244 -19.54 -1.09 14.67
C ASP A 244 -18.11 -1.63 14.85
N LEU A 245 -17.37 -1.07 15.80
CA LEU A 245 -15.96 -1.38 16.05
C LEU A 245 -15.78 -2.70 16.79
N VAL A 246 -16.74 -3.12 17.61
CA VAL A 246 -16.65 -4.33 18.43
C VAL A 246 -16.45 -5.60 17.59
N PRO A 247 -17.30 -5.91 16.58
CA PRO A 247 -17.09 -7.09 15.73
C PRO A 247 -15.79 -6.98 14.93
N VAL A 248 -15.42 -5.79 14.43
CA VAL A 248 -14.17 -5.58 13.69
C VAL A 248 -12.97 -5.97 14.56
N VAL A 249 -12.93 -5.51 15.80
CA VAL A 249 -11.86 -5.79 16.75
C VAL A 249 -11.80 -7.28 17.11
N ARG A 250 -12.95 -7.94 17.34
CA ARG A 250 -13.02 -9.39 17.58
C ARG A 250 -12.46 -10.20 16.40
N HIS A 251 -12.84 -9.81 15.19
CA HIS A 251 -12.32 -10.42 13.95
C HIS A 251 -10.81 -10.16 13.75
N SER A 252 -10.31 -8.97 14.08
CA SER A 252 -8.86 -8.67 14.08
C SER A 252 -8.08 -9.52 15.07
N LEU A 253 -8.59 -9.74 16.29
CA LEU A 253 -7.97 -10.64 17.25
C LEU A 253 -7.92 -12.09 16.74
N ALA A 254 -9.02 -12.59 16.15
CA ALA A 254 -9.07 -13.92 15.57
C ALA A 254 -8.09 -14.07 14.40
N ALA A 255 -8.06 -13.12 13.47
CA ALA A 255 -7.14 -13.10 12.34
C ALA A 255 -5.68 -13.06 12.79
N ARG A 256 -5.36 -12.24 13.81
CA ARG A 256 -4.01 -12.16 14.39
C ARG A 256 -3.52 -13.51 14.93
N ARG A 257 -4.39 -14.29 15.58
CA ARG A 257 -4.05 -15.65 16.06
C ARG A 257 -3.71 -16.57 14.89
N LEU A 258 -4.50 -16.53 13.81
CA LEU A 258 -4.26 -17.33 12.60
C LEU A 258 -2.94 -16.95 11.91
N HIS A 259 -2.69 -15.65 11.73
CA HIS A 259 -1.44 -15.17 11.12
C HIS A 259 -0.22 -15.57 11.95
N ARG A 260 -0.28 -15.45 13.28
CA ARG A 260 0.81 -15.86 14.18
C ARG A 260 1.07 -17.36 14.15
N ALA A 261 0.02 -18.18 14.15
CA ALA A 261 0.16 -19.62 14.06
C ALA A 261 0.83 -20.03 12.73
N ARG A 262 0.37 -19.44 11.61
CA ARG A 262 0.97 -19.62 10.29
C ARG A 262 2.44 -19.20 10.27
N ASP A 263 2.75 -18.01 10.77
CA ASP A 263 4.10 -17.46 10.72
C ASP A 263 5.07 -18.24 11.63
N ARG A 264 4.63 -18.76 12.77
CA ARG A 264 5.43 -19.68 13.61
C ARG A 264 5.75 -20.99 12.88
N GLN A 265 4.77 -21.58 12.20
CA GLN A 265 5.00 -22.81 11.42
C GLN A 265 5.94 -22.56 10.24
N LEU A 266 5.79 -21.44 9.54
CA LEU A 266 6.69 -21.05 8.45
C LEU A 266 8.11 -20.73 8.96
N ALA A 267 8.24 -20.08 10.12
CA ALA A 267 9.54 -19.83 10.73
C ALA A 267 10.24 -21.14 11.13
N LEU A 268 9.50 -22.14 11.63
CA LEU A 268 10.04 -23.48 11.90
C LEU A 268 10.54 -24.14 10.62
N ILE A 269 9.79 -24.07 9.52
CA ILE A 269 10.23 -24.60 8.21
C ILE A 269 11.49 -23.87 7.73
N TYR A 270 11.54 -22.55 7.86
CA TYR A 270 12.72 -21.77 7.51
C TYR A 270 13.96 -22.21 8.29
N LEU A 271 13.83 -22.38 9.61
CA LEU A 271 14.92 -22.84 10.47
C LEU A 271 15.33 -24.28 10.13
N LEU A 272 14.37 -25.14 9.78
CA LEU A 272 14.66 -26.50 9.33
C LEU A 272 15.46 -26.48 8.04
N ILE A 273 15.07 -25.71 7.02
CA ILE A 273 15.88 -25.57 5.79
C ILE A 273 17.28 -25.04 6.11
N ALA A 274 17.38 -24.03 6.98
CA ALA A 274 18.66 -23.47 7.40
C ALA A 274 19.56 -24.51 8.10
N ALA A 275 18.98 -25.41 8.91
CA ALA A 275 19.72 -26.47 9.59
C ALA A 275 20.36 -27.49 8.64
N PHE A 276 19.79 -27.70 7.44
CA PHE A 276 20.37 -28.58 6.42
C PHE A 276 21.39 -27.88 5.51
N GLY A 277 21.47 -26.55 5.51
CA GLY A 277 22.43 -25.78 4.73
C GLY A 277 21.94 -24.35 4.48
N PRO A 278 22.40 -23.34 5.24
CA PRO A 278 21.91 -21.97 5.12
C PRO A 278 22.01 -21.38 3.71
N LEU A 279 23.03 -21.77 2.92
CA LEU A 279 23.18 -21.29 1.53
C LEU A 279 21.98 -21.68 0.65
N TRP A 280 21.32 -22.81 0.95
CA TRP A 280 20.16 -23.31 0.23
C TRP A 280 18.90 -22.46 0.41
N LEU A 281 18.87 -21.56 1.40
CA LEU A 281 17.83 -20.54 1.51
C LEU A 281 17.83 -19.58 0.31
N LEU A 282 19.01 -19.28 -0.26
CA LEU A 282 19.11 -18.45 -1.46
C LEU A 282 18.49 -19.15 -2.68
N TYR A 283 18.82 -20.43 -2.85
CA TYR A 283 18.24 -21.26 -3.90
C TYR A 283 16.72 -21.44 -3.69
N GLY A 284 16.27 -21.70 -2.47
CA GLY A 284 14.85 -21.81 -2.13
C GLY A 284 14.07 -20.52 -2.44
N SER A 285 14.66 -19.36 -2.17
CA SER A 285 14.09 -18.05 -2.53
C SER A 285 13.97 -17.88 -4.04
N PHE A 286 15.02 -18.25 -4.79
CA PHE A 286 15.01 -18.26 -6.25
C PHE A 286 13.94 -19.22 -6.82
N ALA A 287 13.86 -20.45 -6.29
CA ALA A 287 12.91 -21.48 -6.69
C ALA A 287 11.46 -21.00 -6.51
N LEU A 288 11.11 -20.53 -5.31
CA LEU A 288 9.76 -20.03 -5.02
C LEU A 288 9.41 -18.77 -5.81
N ARG A 289 10.37 -17.86 -6.05
CA ARG A 289 10.16 -16.69 -6.92
C ARG A 289 9.91 -17.08 -8.37
N SER A 290 10.61 -18.09 -8.87
CA SER A 290 10.45 -18.60 -10.23
C SER A 290 9.07 -19.23 -10.41
N LEU A 291 8.65 -20.10 -9.47
CA LEU A 291 7.31 -20.70 -9.44
C LEU A 291 6.20 -19.64 -9.28
N ALA A 292 6.39 -18.66 -8.40
CA ALA A 292 5.48 -17.53 -8.25
C ALA A 292 5.37 -16.73 -9.55
N GLY A 293 6.47 -16.49 -10.25
CA GLY A 293 6.50 -15.84 -11.56
C GLY A 293 5.72 -16.62 -12.62
N ALA A 294 5.93 -17.93 -12.70
CA ALA A 294 5.26 -18.82 -13.63
C ALA A 294 3.74 -18.91 -13.39
N SER A 295 3.32 -18.82 -12.13
CA SER A 295 1.92 -18.82 -11.74
C SER A 295 1.16 -17.54 -12.14
N ARG A 296 1.84 -16.43 -12.49
CA ARG A 296 1.17 -15.17 -12.79
C ARG A 296 0.30 -15.31 -14.03
N PRO A 297 -0.97 -14.85 -13.99
CA PRO A 297 -1.78 -14.82 -15.19
C PRO A 297 -1.11 -13.86 -16.20
N PRO A 298 -1.19 -14.16 -17.51
CA PRO A 298 -0.81 -13.18 -18.53
C PRO A 298 -1.60 -11.89 -18.31
N ARG A 299 -1.02 -10.73 -18.66
CA ARG A 299 -1.72 -9.45 -18.54
C ARG A 299 -2.97 -9.49 -19.41
N GLN A 300 -4.12 -9.56 -18.78
CA GLN A 300 -5.41 -9.59 -19.46
C GLN A 300 -5.84 -8.16 -19.83
N THR A 301 -6.41 -8.03 -21.02
CA THR A 301 -6.98 -6.79 -21.56
C THR A 301 -8.52 -6.80 -21.56
N ALA A 302 -9.13 -7.84 -21.01
CA ALA A 302 -10.59 -7.97 -20.93
C ALA A 302 -11.16 -7.13 -19.77
N ARG A 303 -12.35 -6.56 -19.98
CA ARG A 303 -13.08 -5.75 -18.98
C ARG A 303 -13.72 -6.58 -17.84
N GLY A 304 -13.54 -7.90 -17.86
CA GLY A 304 -14.06 -8.83 -16.85
C GLY A 304 -12.98 -9.79 -16.32
N ARG A 305 -13.30 -10.51 -15.24
CA ARG A 305 -12.46 -11.59 -14.72
C ARG A 305 -12.73 -12.86 -15.53
N GLU A 306 -11.96 -13.10 -16.58
CA GLU A 306 -11.99 -14.41 -17.24
C GLU A 306 -11.47 -15.49 -16.28
N PRO A 307 -12.06 -16.70 -16.29
CA PRO A 307 -11.54 -17.81 -15.53
C PRO A 307 -10.08 -18.04 -15.90
N VAL A 308 -9.23 -18.25 -14.89
CA VAL A 308 -7.80 -18.50 -15.10
C VAL A 308 -7.65 -19.71 -16.02
N ASP A 309 -6.99 -19.54 -17.17
CA ASP A 309 -6.58 -20.67 -18.02
C ASP A 309 -5.62 -21.56 -17.24
N THR A 310 -6.22 -22.56 -16.61
CA THR A 310 -5.56 -23.44 -15.65
C THR A 310 -4.59 -24.36 -16.38
N GLY A 311 -4.86 -24.71 -17.65
CA GLY A 311 -3.99 -25.53 -18.48
C GLY A 311 -2.71 -24.81 -18.89
N ALA A 312 -2.81 -23.55 -19.35
CA ALA A 312 -1.62 -22.76 -19.64
C ALA A 312 -0.80 -22.40 -18.39
N ALA A 313 -1.45 -22.19 -17.25
CA ALA A 313 -0.76 -21.99 -15.97
C ALA A 313 -0.02 -23.26 -15.52
N LEU A 314 -0.67 -24.42 -15.61
CA LEU A 314 -0.10 -25.71 -15.23
C LEU A 314 1.13 -26.05 -16.08
N ARG A 315 1.06 -25.91 -17.41
CA ARG A 315 2.22 -26.17 -18.30
C ARG A 315 3.42 -25.29 -17.96
N ARG A 316 3.19 -24.00 -17.67
CA ARG A 316 4.24 -23.07 -17.25
C ARG A 316 4.84 -23.47 -15.89
N LEU A 317 4.00 -23.90 -14.95
CA LEU A 317 4.44 -24.37 -13.64
C LEU A 317 5.25 -25.66 -13.73
N VAL A 318 4.82 -26.63 -14.54
CA VAL A 318 5.56 -27.89 -14.76
C VAL A 318 6.91 -27.61 -15.39
N GLY A 319 6.96 -26.82 -16.46
CA GLY A 319 8.22 -26.47 -17.12
C GLY A 319 9.18 -25.69 -16.21
N THR A 320 8.65 -24.72 -15.44
CA THR A 320 9.45 -23.96 -14.48
C THR A 320 9.90 -24.84 -13.31
N GLY A 321 9.04 -25.73 -12.82
CA GLY A 321 9.34 -26.67 -11.73
C GLY A 321 10.45 -27.65 -12.12
N ALA A 322 10.39 -28.21 -13.33
CA ALA A 322 11.44 -29.07 -13.86
C ALA A 322 12.78 -28.32 -14.01
N GLY A 323 12.75 -27.09 -14.53
CA GLY A 323 13.94 -26.24 -14.65
C GLY A 323 14.55 -25.87 -13.30
N VAL A 324 13.70 -25.52 -12.32
CA VAL A 324 14.14 -25.26 -10.94
C VAL A 324 14.78 -26.51 -10.35
N LEU A 325 14.13 -27.67 -10.44
CA LEU A 325 14.66 -28.94 -9.93
C LEU A 325 16.03 -29.28 -10.54
N LEU A 326 16.16 -29.20 -11.86
CA LEU A 326 17.43 -29.42 -12.55
C LEU A 326 18.51 -28.44 -12.08
N ALA A 327 18.19 -27.15 -11.97
CA ALA A 327 19.12 -26.15 -11.43
C ALA A 327 19.54 -26.45 -9.98
N GLY A 328 18.63 -27.01 -9.17
CA GLY A 328 18.93 -27.45 -7.80
C GLY A 328 19.88 -28.64 -7.76
N ILE A 329 19.68 -29.63 -8.62
CA ILE A 329 20.58 -30.78 -8.75
C ILE A 329 21.98 -30.32 -9.20
N LEU A 330 22.05 -29.46 -10.22
CA LEU A 330 23.32 -28.91 -10.70
C LEU A 330 24.01 -28.07 -9.61
N PHE A 331 23.25 -27.29 -8.84
CA PHE A 331 23.77 -26.52 -7.71
C PHE A 331 24.31 -27.41 -6.60
N ALA A 332 23.62 -28.50 -6.25
CA ALA A 332 24.10 -29.51 -5.29
C ALA A 332 25.41 -30.14 -5.76
N LEU A 333 25.47 -30.58 -7.01
CA LEU A 333 26.68 -31.18 -7.60
C LEU A 333 27.85 -30.19 -7.61
N PHE A 334 27.60 -28.93 -7.99
CA PHE A 334 28.59 -27.87 -7.96
C PHE A 334 29.17 -27.65 -6.57
N LEU A 335 28.32 -27.48 -5.55
CA LEU A 335 28.77 -27.27 -4.17
C LEU A 335 29.49 -28.49 -3.60
N SER A 336 29.11 -29.70 -4.02
CA SER A 336 29.74 -30.96 -3.60
C SER A 336 31.10 -31.19 -4.27
N ALA A 337 31.37 -30.56 -5.41
CA ALA A 337 32.67 -30.61 -6.07
C ALA A 337 33.71 -29.66 -5.44
N LEU A 338 33.28 -28.71 -4.59
CA LEU A 338 34.18 -27.83 -3.86
C LEU A 338 34.82 -28.57 -2.68
N PRO A 339 36.13 -28.39 -2.42
CA PRO A 339 36.84 -29.04 -1.31
C PRO A 339 36.52 -28.38 0.04
N LEU A 340 35.24 -28.33 0.40
CA LEU A 340 34.74 -27.77 1.66
C LEU A 340 34.74 -28.85 2.74
N SER A 341 35.18 -28.51 3.95
CA SER A 341 35.21 -29.43 5.09
C SER A 341 34.58 -28.80 6.34
N GLY A 342 34.18 -29.67 7.27
CA GLY A 342 33.63 -29.28 8.58
C GLY A 342 32.44 -28.32 8.47
N VAL A 343 32.56 -27.15 9.11
CA VAL A 343 31.49 -26.14 9.15
C VAL A 343 31.16 -25.60 7.75
N TRP A 344 32.13 -25.53 6.83
CA TRP A 344 31.91 -25.00 5.48
C TRP A 344 31.09 -25.93 4.60
N SER A 345 31.25 -27.26 4.75
CA SER A 345 30.42 -28.24 4.03
C SER A 345 28.99 -28.26 4.55
N TRP A 346 28.79 -28.06 5.86
CA TRP A 346 27.46 -27.84 6.44
C TRP A 346 26.83 -26.53 5.95
N LEU A 347 27.57 -25.41 5.97
CA LEU A 347 27.08 -24.11 5.52
C LEU A 347 26.62 -24.13 4.06
N ALA A 348 27.40 -24.78 3.19
CA ALA A 348 27.08 -24.99 1.79
C ALA A 348 26.01 -26.08 1.59
N GLY A 349 25.77 -26.94 2.58
CA GLY A 349 24.93 -28.13 2.42
C GLY A 349 25.48 -29.07 1.34
N SER A 350 26.80 -29.24 1.25
CA SER A 350 27.48 -30.07 0.23
C SER A 350 27.71 -31.52 0.68
N TYR A 351 27.39 -31.84 1.93
CA TYR A 351 27.49 -33.20 2.45
C TYR A 351 26.50 -34.14 1.75
N ALA A 352 26.89 -35.42 1.63
CA ALA A 352 26.11 -36.44 0.92
C ALA A 352 25.65 -35.99 -0.48
N GLY A 353 26.51 -35.31 -1.22
CA GLY A 353 26.23 -34.82 -2.58
C GLY A 353 25.19 -33.70 -2.65
N GLY A 354 24.92 -33.02 -1.54
CA GLY A 354 23.91 -31.95 -1.43
C GLY A 354 22.45 -32.42 -1.51
N VAL A 355 22.22 -33.73 -1.52
CA VAL A 355 20.88 -34.33 -1.55
C VAL A 355 20.03 -33.92 -0.35
N PRO A 356 20.52 -33.97 0.91
CA PRO A 356 19.69 -33.61 2.07
C PRO A 356 19.24 -32.15 2.03
N ALA A 357 20.10 -31.23 1.60
CA ALA A 357 19.78 -29.82 1.50
C ALA A 357 18.79 -29.52 0.36
N LEU A 358 18.92 -30.19 -0.79
CA LEU A 358 17.94 -30.12 -1.87
C LEU A 358 16.56 -30.65 -1.43
N LEU A 359 16.52 -31.79 -0.75
CA LEU A 359 15.28 -32.36 -0.20
C LEU A 359 14.64 -31.44 0.86
N ALA A 360 15.45 -30.80 1.71
CA ALA A 360 14.97 -29.83 2.67
C ALA A 360 14.30 -28.62 1.99
N VAL A 361 14.88 -28.11 0.89
CA VAL A 361 14.26 -27.02 0.11
C VAL A 361 12.98 -27.46 -0.60
N LEU A 362 12.97 -28.64 -1.23
CA LEU A 362 11.78 -29.14 -1.94
C LEU A 362 10.64 -29.45 -0.95
N GLY A 363 10.94 -30.19 0.11
CA GLY A 363 9.99 -30.53 1.16
C GLY A 363 9.53 -29.29 1.94
N GLY A 364 10.45 -28.42 2.34
CA GLY A 364 10.13 -27.18 3.03
C GLY A 364 9.34 -26.19 2.17
N GLY A 365 9.69 -26.05 0.89
CA GLY A 365 8.94 -25.25 -0.08
C GLY A 365 7.54 -25.80 -0.34
N GLY A 366 7.41 -27.12 -0.51
CA GLY A 366 6.12 -27.80 -0.67
C GLY A 366 5.24 -27.68 0.58
N TRP A 367 5.83 -27.82 1.77
CA TRP A 367 5.11 -27.65 3.03
C TRP A 367 4.70 -26.19 3.22
N ALA A 368 5.59 -25.22 2.98
CA ALA A 368 5.26 -23.79 3.03
C ALA A 368 4.09 -23.44 2.09
N TYR A 369 4.10 -23.99 0.87
CA TYR A 369 2.96 -23.89 -0.04
C TYR A 369 1.68 -24.49 0.54
N TRP A 370 1.74 -25.67 1.14
CA TRP A 370 0.58 -26.31 1.78
C TRP A 370 0.05 -25.47 2.96
N ILE A 371 0.93 -24.89 3.79
CA ILE A 371 0.56 -23.96 4.86
C ILE A 371 -0.19 -22.75 4.30
N MET A 372 0.33 -22.15 3.23
CA MET A 372 -0.31 -21.00 2.59
C MET A 372 -1.63 -21.39 1.93
N ALA A 373 -1.69 -22.53 1.25
CA ALA A 373 -2.89 -23.02 0.58
C ALA A 373 -4.02 -23.26 1.59
N ARG A 374 -3.73 -23.89 2.74
CA ARG A 374 -4.72 -24.07 3.80
C ARG A 374 -5.19 -22.73 4.37
N ALA A 375 -4.27 -21.77 4.57
CA ALA A 375 -4.59 -20.47 5.14
C ALA A 375 -5.46 -19.61 4.20
N GLU A 376 -5.16 -19.63 2.90
CA GLU A 376 -5.96 -18.93 1.88
C GLU A 376 -7.34 -19.59 1.69
N LEU A 377 -7.41 -20.93 1.70
CA LEU A 377 -8.69 -21.66 1.63
C LEU A 377 -9.54 -21.47 2.89
N ASP A 378 -8.94 -21.44 4.08
CA ASP A 378 -9.65 -21.16 5.33
C ASP A 378 -10.16 -19.71 5.35
N THR A 379 -9.34 -18.75 4.93
CA THR A 379 -9.76 -17.35 4.77
C THR A 379 -10.92 -17.24 3.77
N ASP A 380 -10.77 -17.80 2.57
CA ASP A 380 -11.82 -17.79 1.54
C ASP A 380 -13.12 -18.44 2.02
N ARG A 381 -13.02 -19.55 2.77
CA ARG A 381 -14.17 -20.20 3.40
C ARG A 381 -14.83 -19.31 4.45
N ARG A 382 -14.08 -18.71 5.38
CA ARG A 382 -14.63 -17.79 6.40
C ARG A 382 -15.33 -16.60 5.76
N LEU A 383 -14.72 -16.02 4.74
CA LEU A 383 -15.29 -14.90 3.99
C LEU A 383 -16.64 -15.28 3.39
N ARG A 384 -16.75 -16.47 2.78
CA ARG A 384 -17.99 -16.96 2.15
C ARG A 384 -19.05 -17.39 3.17
N ASP A 385 -18.65 -18.14 4.19
CA ASP A 385 -19.56 -18.79 5.13
C ASP A 385 -20.10 -17.79 6.18
N SER A 386 -19.31 -16.79 6.60
CA SER A 386 -19.67 -15.90 7.74
C SER A 386 -19.69 -14.40 7.43
N LEU A 387 -19.06 -13.95 6.34
CA LEU A 387 -18.88 -12.51 6.06
C LEU A 387 -19.51 -12.06 4.73
N ARG A 388 -20.22 -12.95 4.03
CA ARG A 388 -21.14 -12.53 2.96
C ARG A 388 -22.38 -11.90 3.59
N ARG A 389 -23.00 -10.96 2.86
CA ARG A 389 -24.14 -10.17 3.36
C ARG A 389 -25.23 -11.06 3.96
N GLU A 390 -25.59 -12.12 3.26
CA GLU A 390 -26.63 -13.08 3.65
C GLU A 390 -26.35 -13.85 4.97
N ASN A 391 -25.09 -13.96 5.39
CA ASN A 391 -24.68 -14.76 6.56
C ASN A 391 -24.10 -13.91 7.70
N PHE A 392 -23.94 -12.61 7.51
CA PHE A 392 -23.28 -11.74 8.47
C PHE A 392 -24.20 -11.39 9.64
N VAL A 393 -23.72 -11.59 10.86
CA VAL A 393 -24.43 -11.26 12.10
C VAL A 393 -23.69 -10.10 12.78
N PRO A 394 -24.27 -8.88 12.84
CA PRO A 394 -23.60 -7.68 13.35
C PRO A 394 -23.08 -7.80 14.79
N ASP A 395 -23.89 -8.33 15.70
CA ASP A 395 -23.51 -8.51 17.12
C ASP A 395 -22.71 -9.79 17.38
N GLY A 396 -22.58 -10.63 16.34
CA GLY A 396 -21.86 -11.89 16.37
C GLY A 396 -20.36 -11.70 16.20
N GLY A 397 -19.59 -12.73 16.51
CA GLY A 397 -18.17 -12.74 16.20
C GLY A 397 -17.39 -13.80 16.95
N PRO A 398 -16.11 -14.01 16.60
CA PRO A 398 -15.24 -14.95 17.29
C PRO A 398 -15.09 -14.57 18.76
N GLU A 399 -15.08 -15.56 19.64
CA GLU A 399 -14.84 -15.33 21.06
C GLU A 399 -13.44 -14.76 21.34
N VAL A 400 -13.40 -13.91 22.35
CA VAL A 400 -12.18 -13.26 22.85
C VAL A 400 -11.53 -14.20 23.85
N THR A 401 -10.43 -14.84 23.46
CA THR A 401 -9.75 -15.84 24.29
C THR A 401 -8.68 -15.25 25.22
N GLU A 402 -8.16 -14.06 24.91
CA GLU A 402 -7.02 -13.48 25.63
C GLU A 402 -7.50 -12.47 26.69
N ALA A 403 -7.15 -12.70 27.97
CA ALA A 403 -7.66 -11.89 29.10
C ALA A 403 -7.36 -10.38 28.97
N TRP A 404 -6.17 -10.01 28.50
CA TRP A 404 -5.80 -8.59 28.28
C TRP A 404 -6.68 -7.91 27.22
N SER A 405 -7.20 -8.67 26.26
CA SER A 405 -8.00 -8.12 25.15
C SER A 405 -9.46 -7.87 25.52
N ALA A 406 -9.99 -8.54 26.55
CA ALA A 406 -11.37 -8.35 27.00
C ALA A 406 -11.60 -6.92 27.54
N ALA A 407 -10.63 -6.36 28.28
CA ALA A 407 -10.69 -4.99 28.78
C ALA A 407 -10.66 -3.97 27.64
N GLY A 408 -9.77 -4.15 26.65
CA GLY A 408 -9.69 -3.28 25.48
C GLY A 408 -10.96 -3.32 24.62
N VAL A 409 -11.56 -4.49 24.41
CA VAL A 409 -12.84 -4.61 23.68
C VAL A 409 -13.96 -3.85 24.39
N ARG A 410 -14.01 -3.90 25.73
CA ARG A 410 -14.98 -3.13 26.51
C ARG A 410 -14.74 -1.63 26.38
N ALA A 411 -13.50 -1.17 26.49
CA ALA A 411 -13.14 0.24 26.31
C ALA A 411 -13.53 0.76 24.92
N VAL A 412 -13.33 -0.04 23.87
CA VAL A 412 -13.78 0.29 22.51
C VAL A 412 -15.31 0.40 22.43
N ALA A 413 -16.05 -0.54 23.04
CA ALA A 413 -17.51 -0.50 23.07
C ALA A 413 -18.05 0.74 23.81
N GLU A 414 -17.45 1.07 24.95
CA GLU A 414 -17.79 2.26 25.73
C GLU A 414 -17.50 3.54 24.93
N ALA A 415 -16.33 3.62 24.27
CA ALA A 415 -15.94 4.76 23.44
C ALA A 415 -16.82 4.93 22.20
N GLN A 416 -17.23 3.85 21.54
CA GLN A 416 -18.10 3.89 20.36
C GLN A 416 -19.46 4.52 20.67
N SER A 417 -20.03 4.26 21.84
CA SER A 417 -21.28 4.86 22.27
C SER A 417 -21.10 6.23 22.95
N GLY A 418 -19.86 6.64 23.21
CA GLY A 418 -19.50 7.81 23.99
C GLY A 418 -19.68 9.13 23.23
N ASN A 419 -19.88 10.22 23.96
CA ASN A 419 -20.04 11.59 23.44
C ASN A 419 -18.78 12.46 23.58
N VAL A 420 -17.65 11.89 23.98
CA VAL A 420 -16.36 12.60 24.09
C VAL A 420 -15.39 12.11 23.03
N THR A 421 -14.81 13.02 22.28
CA THR A 421 -13.70 12.75 21.35
C THR A 421 -12.46 13.48 21.83
N VAL A 422 -11.49 12.71 22.32
CA VAL A 422 -10.16 13.24 22.64
C VAL A 422 -9.27 13.03 21.43
N TYR A 423 -8.70 14.10 20.88
CA TYR A 423 -7.90 14.04 19.66
C TYR A 423 -6.42 14.33 19.94
N SER A 424 -5.56 13.71 19.14
CA SER A 424 -4.12 13.97 19.11
C SER A 424 -3.78 14.95 17.98
N GLY A 425 -2.78 15.81 18.20
CA GLY A 425 -2.32 16.77 17.19
C GLY A 425 -3.23 18.00 17.05
N PHE A 426 -3.24 18.57 15.83
CA PHE A 426 -3.91 19.84 15.56
C PHE A 426 -5.41 19.71 15.27
N SER A 427 -5.81 18.73 14.45
CA SER A 427 -7.19 18.59 13.99
C SER A 427 -8.06 17.89 15.04
N PRO A 428 -9.20 18.48 15.46
CA PRO A 428 -10.12 17.86 16.41
C PRO A 428 -10.95 16.72 15.83
N PHE A 429 -11.05 16.65 14.50
CA PHE A 429 -12.04 15.84 13.80
C PHE A 429 -11.55 14.44 13.42
N VAL A 430 -10.69 13.83 14.26
CA VAL A 430 -10.24 12.44 14.06
C VAL A 430 -11.44 11.49 13.98
N GLY A 431 -11.45 10.63 12.97
CA GLY A 431 -12.54 9.70 12.70
C GLY A 431 -13.71 10.26 11.90
N GLN A 432 -13.69 11.55 11.54
CA GLN A 432 -14.73 12.17 10.71
C GLN A 432 -14.40 12.13 9.21
N GLY A 433 -13.17 11.74 8.85
CA GLY A 433 -12.71 11.66 7.47
C GLY A 433 -12.21 13.00 6.93
N VAL A 434 -12.20 13.13 5.60
CA VAL A 434 -11.61 14.31 4.94
C VAL A 434 -12.52 15.52 5.05
N GLN A 435 -11.96 16.68 5.39
CA GLN A 435 -12.70 17.95 5.36
C GLN A 435 -12.99 18.32 3.91
N GLN A 436 -14.27 18.45 3.56
CA GLN A 436 -14.70 18.81 2.21
C GLN A 436 -14.89 20.32 2.06
N SER A 437 -15.49 20.97 3.06
CA SER A 437 -15.69 22.43 3.10
C SER A 437 -16.01 22.88 4.52
N GLN A 438 -16.02 24.19 4.74
CA GLN A 438 -16.41 24.83 5.99
C GLN A 438 -17.11 26.15 5.70
N TRP A 439 -17.95 26.60 6.61
CA TRP A 439 -18.48 27.97 6.62
C TRP A 439 -18.58 28.50 8.05
N ALA A 440 -18.46 29.82 8.17
CA ALA A 440 -18.53 30.52 9.45
C ALA A 440 -19.41 31.76 9.29
N LEU A 441 -20.21 32.06 10.31
CA LEU A 441 -21.05 33.25 10.41
C LEU A 441 -20.85 33.90 11.77
N SER A 442 -20.84 35.23 11.79
CA SER A 442 -20.79 36.02 13.02
C SER A 442 -21.84 37.11 12.90
N LEU A 443 -22.84 37.05 13.77
CA LEU A 443 -24.07 37.84 13.66
C LEU A 443 -24.25 38.68 14.91
N PRO A 444 -24.22 40.02 14.81
CA PRO A 444 -24.57 40.86 15.94
C PRO A 444 -26.06 40.70 16.28
N LEU A 445 -26.39 40.51 17.55
CA LEU A 445 -27.76 40.36 18.05
C LEU A 445 -28.39 41.75 18.24
N LEU A 446 -28.91 42.28 17.13
CA LEU A 446 -29.62 43.56 17.06
C LEU A 446 -31.15 43.34 17.09
N PRO A 447 -31.93 44.26 17.69
CA PRO A 447 -33.38 44.13 17.71
C PRO A 447 -33.97 44.34 16.31
N ALA A 448 -34.98 43.55 15.94
CA ALA A 448 -35.66 43.63 14.64
C ALA A 448 -36.31 45.00 14.36
N ARG A 449 -36.62 45.77 15.41
CA ARG A 449 -37.06 47.16 15.31
C ARG A 449 -36.31 48.02 16.33
N PRO A 450 -35.94 49.26 15.97
CA PRO A 450 -35.33 50.18 16.93
C PRO A 450 -36.21 50.37 18.16
N GLY A 451 -35.68 50.06 19.34
CA GLY A 451 -36.39 50.19 20.63
C GLY A 451 -37.29 49.01 21.02
N ALA A 452 -37.39 47.95 20.21
CA ALA A 452 -38.07 46.73 20.63
C ALA A 452 -37.23 45.93 21.64
N PRO A 453 -37.85 45.30 22.66
CA PRO A 453 -37.14 44.42 23.57
C PRO A 453 -36.67 43.16 22.85
N LEU A 454 -35.42 42.75 23.09
CA LEU A 454 -34.89 41.46 22.70
C LEU A 454 -35.20 40.44 23.79
N THR A 455 -35.61 39.23 23.40
CA THR A 455 -35.70 38.12 24.34
C THR A 455 -34.29 37.55 24.52
N ASP A 456 -33.80 37.54 25.76
CA ASP A 456 -32.52 36.93 26.07
C ASP A 456 -32.61 35.41 25.89
N PHE A 457 -31.57 34.82 25.31
CA PHE A 457 -31.43 33.39 25.12
C PHE A 457 -29.99 32.93 25.34
N ASP A 458 -29.81 31.67 25.69
CA ASP A 458 -28.50 31.05 25.85
C ASP A 458 -28.05 30.26 24.59
N THR A 459 -26.78 29.84 24.56
CA THR A 459 -26.24 29.06 23.44
C THR A 459 -26.93 27.68 23.33
N TRP A 460 -27.36 27.11 24.45
CA TRP A 460 -27.94 25.77 24.52
C TRP A 460 -29.34 25.72 23.91
N GLU A 461 -30.14 26.77 24.08
CA GLU A 461 -31.47 26.91 23.45
C GLU A 461 -31.38 26.88 21.93
N VAL A 462 -30.36 27.51 21.34
CA VAL A 462 -30.07 27.46 19.90
C VAL A 462 -29.69 26.03 19.48
N VAL A 463 -28.80 25.38 20.23
CA VAL A 463 -28.39 23.98 20.00
C VAL A 463 -29.60 23.05 20.05
N GLU A 464 -30.47 23.21 21.06
CA GLU A 464 -31.66 22.38 21.25
C GLU A 464 -32.65 22.56 20.09
N ARG A 465 -32.86 23.80 19.64
CA ARG A 465 -33.70 24.09 18.46
C ARG A 465 -33.13 23.42 17.20
N LEU A 466 -31.83 23.52 16.97
CA LEU A 466 -31.15 22.88 15.84
C LEU A 466 -31.27 21.36 15.89
N ARG A 467 -30.98 20.76 17.06
CA ARG A 467 -31.10 19.33 17.29
C ARG A 467 -32.51 18.84 17.02
N ALA A 468 -33.52 19.54 17.52
CA ALA A 468 -34.93 19.24 17.27
C ALA A 468 -35.26 19.32 15.77
N ARG A 469 -34.82 20.39 15.08
CA ARG A 469 -35.08 20.59 13.65
C ARG A 469 -34.44 19.52 12.78
N LEU A 470 -33.21 19.10 13.08
CA LEU A 470 -32.52 18.04 12.33
C LEU A 470 -33.16 16.67 12.56
N ARG A 471 -33.55 16.34 13.79
CA ARG A 471 -34.28 15.08 14.10
C ARG A 471 -35.66 15.05 13.43
N ASP A 472 -36.35 16.18 13.42
CA ASP A 472 -37.63 16.34 12.74
C ASP A 472 -37.49 16.23 11.21
N ALA A 473 -36.41 16.75 10.64
CA ALA A 473 -36.09 16.55 9.22
C ALA A 473 -35.76 15.08 8.89
N ALA A 474 -35.13 14.36 9.81
CA ALA A 474 -34.87 12.92 9.67
C ALA A 474 -36.16 12.08 9.71
N ALA A 475 -37.13 12.47 10.54
CA ALA A 475 -38.40 11.76 10.69
C ALA A 475 -39.36 11.94 9.51
N ARG A 476 -39.22 13.02 8.73
CA ARG A 476 -40.10 13.30 7.60
C ARG A 476 -39.58 12.71 6.28
N PRO A 477 -40.47 12.21 5.42
CA PRO A 477 -40.09 11.88 4.05
C PRO A 477 -39.63 13.14 3.32
N PRO A 478 -38.69 13.03 2.37
CA PRO A 478 -38.19 14.18 1.63
C PRO A 478 -39.35 14.85 0.87
N ALA A 479 -39.65 16.09 1.22
CA ALA A 479 -40.48 16.95 0.37
C ALA A 479 -39.67 17.31 -0.88
N ASP A 480 -40.28 17.19 -2.06
CA ASP A 480 -39.74 17.69 -3.33
C ASP A 480 -38.40 17.08 -3.79
N GLY A 481 -38.26 15.75 -3.73
CA GLY A 481 -37.15 15.04 -4.41
C GLY A 481 -35.74 15.29 -3.86
N GLY A 482 -35.63 15.89 -2.67
CA GLY A 482 -34.38 16.03 -1.92
C GLY A 482 -33.84 14.69 -1.39
N PRO A 483 -32.57 14.64 -0.93
CA PRO A 483 -32.02 13.43 -0.32
C PRO A 483 -32.81 13.06 0.94
N SER A 484 -33.11 11.77 1.11
CA SER A 484 -33.71 11.29 2.36
C SER A 484 -32.73 11.44 3.52
N LEU A 485 -33.20 12.03 4.62
CA LEU A 485 -32.45 12.17 5.87
C LEU A 485 -32.83 11.10 6.90
N ALA A 486 -33.54 10.04 6.49
CA ALA A 486 -34.07 9.02 7.42
C ALA A 486 -32.99 8.31 8.24
N ALA A 487 -31.77 8.21 7.72
CA ALA A 487 -30.63 7.60 8.41
C ALA A 487 -29.80 8.61 9.22
N LEU A 488 -30.24 9.87 9.37
CA LEU A 488 -29.48 10.91 10.04
C LEU A 488 -29.32 10.60 11.54
N GLU A 489 -28.08 10.48 11.98
CA GLU A 489 -27.69 10.35 13.37
C GLU A 489 -27.26 11.71 13.90
N VAL A 490 -27.98 12.25 14.89
CA VAL A 490 -27.69 13.55 15.51
C VAL A 490 -27.28 13.34 16.96
N GLU A 491 -26.03 13.69 17.27
CA GLU A 491 -25.43 13.53 18.58
C GLU A 491 -24.74 14.81 19.06
N ASP A 492 -24.75 15.03 20.37
CA ASP A 492 -23.94 16.06 21.01
C ASP A 492 -22.57 15.48 21.29
N ARG A 493 -21.51 16.15 20.84
CA ARG A 493 -20.16 15.65 20.98
C ARG A 493 -19.23 16.73 21.51
N VAL A 494 -18.39 16.34 22.47
CA VAL A 494 -17.37 17.22 23.07
C VAL A 494 -16.01 16.85 22.51
N PHE A 495 -15.34 17.82 21.89
CA PHE A 495 -13.99 17.68 21.37
C PHE A 495 -12.99 18.31 22.34
N VAL A 496 -11.92 17.58 22.66
CA VAL A 496 -10.87 18.06 23.56
C VAL A 496 -9.50 17.56 23.13
N SER A 497 -8.48 18.42 23.24
CA SER A 497 -7.11 18.03 22.92
C SER A 497 -6.55 17.10 23.99
N GLY A 498 -5.95 15.98 23.57
CA GLY A 498 -5.36 14.98 24.46
C GLY A 498 -4.19 15.48 25.30
N THR A 499 -3.58 16.61 24.93
CA THR A 499 -2.48 17.26 25.67
C THR A 499 -2.98 18.27 26.71
N ARG A 500 -4.27 18.61 26.71
CA ARG A 500 -4.86 19.63 27.61
C ARG A 500 -5.85 19.05 28.61
N LEU A 501 -5.70 17.77 28.96
CA LEU A 501 -6.58 17.07 29.91
C LEU A 501 -6.11 17.17 31.37
N ALA A 502 -4.85 17.56 31.61
CA ALA A 502 -4.33 17.60 32.97
C ALA A 502 -5.06 18.64 33.83
N GLY A 503 -5.50 18.22 35.01
CA GLY A 503 -6.23 19.06 35.96
C GLY A 503 -7.75 19.04 35.79
N ASP A 504 -8.27 18.60 34.65
CA ASP A 504 -9.70 18.46 34.41
C ASP A 504 -10.21 17.11 34.93
N ARG A 505 -10.80 17.10 36.13
CA ARG A 505 -11.34 15.88 36.75
C ARG A 505 -12.61 15.36 36.08
N LEU A 506 -13.32 16.18 35.29
CA LEU A 506 -14.49 15.74 34.55
C LEU A 506 -14.07 14.86 33.38
N LEU A 507 -13.00 15.26 32.68
CA LEU A 507 -12.49 14.54 31.50
C LEU A 507 -11.44 13.48 31.84
N LEU A 508 -10.70 13.65 32.95
CA LEU A 508 -9.67 12.74 33.41
C LEU A 508 -9.79 12.47 34.93
N PRO A 509 -10.68 11.54 35.35
CA PRO A 509 -10.94 11.23 36.76
C PRO A 509 -9.71 10.69 37.50
N ALA A 510 -8.87 9.92 36.80
CA ALA A 510 -7.64 9.35 37.31
C ALA A 510 -6.44 9.93 36.57
N PRO A 511 -5.44 10.53 37.26
CA PRO A 511 -4.28 11.16 36.62
C PRO A 511 -3.49 10.24 35.68
N VAL A 512 -3.51 8.92 35.94
CA VAL A 512 -2.76 7.89 35.20
C VAL A 512 -3.70 6.90 34.48
N GLY A 513 -4.91 7.35 34.14
CA GLY A 513 -5.90 6.56 33.39
C GLY A 513 -6.14 7.07 31.97
N ALA A 514 -7.01 6.36 31.26
CA ALA A 514 -7.63 6.82 30.02
C ALA A 514 -8.65 7.94 30.32
N PRO A 515 -8.90 8.85 29.36
CA PRO A 515 -9.95 9.85 29.49
C PRO A 515 -11.35 9.21 29.49
N VAL A 516 -12.34 9.94 30.02
CA VAL A 516 -13.74 9.50 29.96
C VAL A 516 -14.23 9.44 28.52
N THR A 517 -15.07 8.45 28.24
CA THR A 517 -15.72 8.28 26.94
C THR A 517 -17.07 8.98 26.87
N ARG A 518 -17.71 9.19 28.03
CA ARG A 518 -19.04 9.79 28.15
C ARG A 518 -19.12 10.83 29.26
N LEU A 519 -19.75 11.95 28.96
CA LEU A 519 -20.17 12.99 29.90
C LEU A 519 -21.70 12.97 30.05
N SER A 520 -22.20 13.43 31.20
CA SER A 520 -23.64 13.66 31.40
C SER A 520 -24.12 14.86 30.58
N ASP A 521 -25.42 14.90 30.29
CA ASP A 521 -26.03 15.99 29.53
C ASP A 521 -25.83 17.35 30.21
N ASP A 522 -25.85 17.39 31.55
CA ASP A 522 -25.56 18.61 32.33
C ASP A 522 -24.11 19.09 32.13
N ALA A 523 -23.14 18.17 32.09
CA ALA A 523 -21.75 18.51 31.84
C ALA A 523 -21.53 18.99 30.40
N VAL A 524 -22.19 18.35 29.42
CA VAL A 524 -22.16 18.80 28.02
C VAL A 524 -22.77 20.19 27.88
N ARG A 525 -23.91 20.45 28.55
CA ARG A 525 -24.55 21.77 28.58
C ARG A 525 -23.63 22.82 29.18
N ALA A 526 -22.99 22.53 30.31
CA ALA A 526 -22.04 23.45 30.93
C ALA A 526 -20.88 23.82 29.99
N ILE A 527 -20.36 22.84 29.23
CA ILE A 527 -19.30 23.06 28.23
C ILE A 527 -19.81 23.90 27.05
N ALA A 528 -21.04 23.66 26.58
CA ALA A 528 -21.63 24.44 25.50
C ALA A 528 -21.87 25.91 25.88
N LEU A 529 -22.16 26.18 27.16
CA LEU A 529 -22.34 27.52 27.71
C LEU A 529 -21.02 28.26 27.97
N ASP A 530 -19.88 27.57 28.01
CA ASP A 530 -18.53 28.15 28.11
C ASP A 530 -17.77 28.05 26.78
N PRO A 531 -17.99 28.99 25.84
CA PRO A 531 -17.32 28.99 24.55
C PRO A 531 -15.85 29.42 24.62
N GLN A 532 -15.26 29.66 25.80
CA GLN A 532 -13.81 29.89 25.93
C GLN A 532 -13.08 28.69 26.53
N GLY A 533 -13.84 27.68 26.97
CA GLY A 533 -13.31 26.44 27.50
C GLY A 533 -12.33 25.72 26.58
N THR A 534 -11.47 24.90 27.18
CA THR A 534 -10.62 23.96 26.44
C THR A 534 -11.44 22.89 25.70
N PRO A 535 -12.41 22.22 26.34
CA PRO A 535 -13.35 21.36 25.62
C PRO A 535 -14.34 22.19 24.81
N ARG A 536 -14.70 21.71 23.62
CA ARG A 536 -15.64 22.37 22.71
C ARG A 536 -16.80 21.45 22.39
N HIS A 537 -18.01 21.91 22.65
CA HIS A 537 -19.23 21.25 22.20
C HIS A 537 -19.45 21.50 20.71
N CYS A 538 -19.77 20.44 19.98
CA CYS A 538 -20.31 20.49 18.63
C CYS A 538 -21.54 19.60 18.55
N LEU A 539 -22.55 20.06 17.82
CA LEU A 539 -23.65 19.21 17.37
C LEU A 539 -23.20 18.48 16.11
N ALA A 540 -23.02 17.16 16.22
CA ALA A 540 -22.60 16.31 15.11
C ALA A 540 -23.81 15.65 14.45
N ALA A 541 -23.88 15.77 13.12
CA ALA A 541 -24.92 15.18 12.30
C ALA A 541 -24.28 14.28 11.25
N HIS A 542 -24.41 12.96 11.40
CA HIS A 542 -23.86 11.95 10.51
C HIS A 542 -24.97 11.36 9.65
N LEU A 543 -24.80 11.36 8.33
CA LEU A 543 -25.80 10.77 7.42
C LEU A 543 -25.19 9.58 6.67
N PRO A 544 -25.30 8.34 7.16
CA PRO A 544 -24.87 7.17 6.42
C PRO A 544 -25.62 7.05 5.09
N LEU A 545 -24.90 7.20 3.97
CA LEU A 545 -25.38 6.97 2.62
C LEU A 545 -24.78 5.68 2.07
N TRP A 546 -25.46 5.07 1.09
CA TRP A 546 -24.96 3.85 0.43
C TRP A 546 -24.61 2.75 1.44
N GLY A 547 -25.54 2.43 2.35
CA GLY A 547 -25.33 1.41 3.41
C GLY A 547 -24.19 1.73 4.40
N GLY A 548 -23.78 3.01 4.51
CA GLY A 548 -22.65 3.46 5.32
C GLY A 548 -21.31 3.45 4.59
N ALA A 549 -21.30 3.22 3.27
CA ALA A 549 -20.09 3.33 2.47
C ALA A 549 -19.62 4.79 2.36
N VAL A 550 -20.53 5.75 2.39
CA VAL A 550 -20.21 7.18 2.44
C VAL A 550 -20.94 7.80 3.62
N VAL A 551 -20.23 8.53 4.48
CA VAL A 551 -20.85 9.18 5.64
C VAL A 551 -20.48 10.67 5.65
N PRO A 552 -21.29 11.53 5.02
CA PRO A 552 -21.23 12.97 5.23
C PRO A 552 -21.56 13.28 6.69
N SER A 553 -20.70 14.11 7.30
CA SER A 553 -20.74 14.49 8.70
C SER A 553 -20.66 15.99 8.80
N GLN A 554 -21.67 16.62 9.39
CA GLN A 554 -21.70 18.04 9.66
C GLN A 554 -21.45 18.27 11.14
N LEU A 555 -20.48 19.12 11.47
CA LEU A 555 -20.10 19.44 12.84
C LEU A 555 -20.38 20.92 13.07
N LEU A 556 -21.46 21.22 13.80
CA LEU A 556 -21.88 22.59 14.08
C LEU A 556 -21.40 23.01 15.46
N HIS A 557 -20.55 24.02 15.50
CA HIS A 557 -20.14 24.71 16.72
C HIS A 557 -20.86 26.05 16.82
N ILE A 558 -21.40 26.33 18.00
CA ILE A 558 -22.24 27.50 18.26
C ILE A 558 -21.71 28.17 19.52
N ALA A 559 -21.59 29.49 19.48
CA ALA A 559 -21.17 30.27 20.62
C ALA A 559 -21.87 31.63 20.62
N VAL A 560 -22.44 32.03 21.75
CA VAL A 560 -22.95 33.38 21.96
C VAL A 560 -21.96 34.13 22.85
N VAL A 561 -21.28 35.14 22.31
CA VAL A 561 -20.27 35.92 23.03
C VAL A 561 -20.50 37.41 22.77
N GLY A 562 -20.59 38.21 23.83
CA GLY A 562 -20.64 39.68 23.70
C GLY A 562 -21.75 40.17 22.77
N ARG A 563 -22.97 39.63 22.91
CA ARG A 563 -24.14 39.89 22.03
C ARG A 563 -23.91 39.56 20.55
N THR A 564 -22.98 38.67 20.25
CA THR A 564 -22.73 38.16 18.89
C THR A 564 -22.94 36.65 18.89
N LEU A 565 -23.72 36.15 17.93
CA LEU A 565 -23.87 34.72 17.67
C LEU A 565 -22.83 34.29 16.64
N HIS A 566 -21.95 33.38 17.03
CA HIS A 566 -20.98 32.73 16.16
C HIS A 566 -21.49 31.34 15.80
N LEU A 567 -21.52 31.05 14.51
CA LEU A 567 -21.84 29.74 13.96
C LEU A 567 -20.66 29.28 13.13
N HIS A 568 -20.15 28.09 13.41
CA HIS A 568 -19.11 27.45 12.62
C HIS A 568 -19.59 26.07 12.23
N CYS A 569 -19.39 25.71 10.97
CA CYS A 569 -19.78 24.40 10.46
C CYS A 569 -18.64 23.80 9.66
N ASP A 570 -18.13 22.68 10.14
CA ASP A 570 -17.18 21.84 9.43
C ASP A 570 -17.91 20.68 8.74
N ARG A 571 -17.66 20.50 7.45
CA ARG A 571 -18.24 19.41 6.65
C ARG A 571 -17.15 18.39 6.35
N HIS A 572 -17.29 17.21 6.94
CA HIS A 572 -16.37 16.09 6.78
C HIS A 572 -17.05 14.90 6.11
N VAL A 573 -16.29 14.13 5.34
CA VAL A 573 -16.83 12.93 4.69
C VAL A 573 -15.91 11.74 4.88
N LEU A 574 -16.48 10.65 5.39
CA LEU A 574 -15.87 9.33 5.29
C LEU A 574 -16.19 8.76 3.92
N THR A 575 -15.16 8.70 3.06
CA THR A 575 -15.26 8.13 1.71
C THR A 575 -15.38 6.60 1.77
N PRO A 576 -15.74 5.94 0.66
CA PRO A 576 -15.82 4.49 0.60
C PRO A 576 -14.54 3.79 1.05
N LEU A 577 -14.64 2.53 1.47
CA LEU A 577 -13.47 1.73 1.81
C LEU A 577 -12.58 1.50 0.58
N ARG A 578 -11.28 1.24 0.79
CA ARG A 578 -10.38 0.80 -0.27
C ARG A 578 -10.97 -0.42 -1.01
N PRO A 579 -10.98 -0.47 -2.36
CA PRO A 579 -11.62 -1.55 -3.14
C PRO A 579 -11.14 -2.95 -2.78
N ASP A 580 -9.89 -3.06 -2.35
CA ASP A 580 -9.21 -4.25 -1.88
C ASP A 580 -9.82 -4.84 -0.60
N LEU A 581 -10.49 -4.02 0.23
CA LEU A 581 -11.18 -4.46 1.45
C LEU A 581 -12.61 -4.97 1.18
N ARG A 582 -13.20 -4.62 0.03
CA ARG A 582 -14.55 -5.07 -0.37
C ARG A 582 -14.55 -6.38 -1.17
N ARG A 583 -13.43 -7.10 -1.22
CA ARG A 583 -13.28 -8.31 -2.05
C ARG A 583 -14.31 -9.39 -1.76
N VAL A 584 -14.82 -9.45 -0.52
CA VAL A 584 -15.83 -10.43 -0.07
C VAL A 584 -17.09 -10.42 -0.94
N ASP A 585 -17.50 -9.27 -1.46
CA ASP A 585 -18.69 -9.16 -2.31
C ASP A 585 -18.46 -9.65 -3.74
N THR A 586 -17.19 -9.76 -4.13
CA THR A 586 -16.82 -10.27 -5.45
C THR A 586 -16.53 -11.76 -5.46
N LEU A 587 -16.69 -12.43 -4.30
CA LEU A 587 -16.51 -13.87 -4.18
C LEU A 587 -17.75 -14.60 -4.70
N PRO A 588 -17.59 -15.66 -5.52
CA PRO A 588 -18.71 -16.49 -5.92
C PRO A 588 -19.33 -17.19 -4.71
N SER A 589 -20.65 -17.35 -4.70
CA SER A 589 -21.39 -18.02 -3.62
C SER A 589 -20.94 -19.46 -3.43
N ALA A 590 -20.78 -20.20 -4.52
CA ALA A 590 -20.19 -21.53 -4.55
C ALA A 590 -18.78 -21.50 -5.18
N PRO A 591 -17.77 -22.13 -4.55
CA PRO A 591 -16.41 -22.10 -5.06
C PRO A 591 -16.29 -23.01 -6.28
N THR A 592 -16.25 -22.42 -7.47
CA THR A 592 -15.98 -23.15 -8.72
C THR A 592 -14.57 -23.75 -8.71
N PRO A 593 -14.31 -24.83 -9.46
CA PRO A 593 -12.95 -25.39 -9.58
C PRO A 593 -11.92 -24.34 -10.05
N ALA A 594 -12.32 -23.44 -10.96
CA ALA A 594 -11.48 -22.35 -11.44
C ALA A 594 -11.17 -21.32 -10.35
N HIS A 595 -12.13 -20.97 -9.49
CA HIS A 595 -11.89 -20.10 -8.33
C HIS A 595 -10.91 -20.75 -7.35
N ARG A 596 -11.12 -22.03 -7.00
CA ARG A 596 -10.21 -22.78 -6.12
C ARG A 596 -8.79 -22.84 -6.69
N ALA A 597 -8.63 -23.08 -8.00
CA ALA A 597 -7.34 -23.02 -8.67
C ALA A 597 -6.71 -21.63 -8.57
N GLY A 598 -7.51 -20.56 -8.72
CA GLY A 598 -7.07 -19.17 -8.52
C GLY A 598 -6.56 -18.88 -7.10
N VAL A 599 -7.25 -19.39 -6.07
CA VAL A 599 -6.85 -19.28 -4.66
C VAL A 599 -5.52 -20.04 -4.42
N LEU A 600 -5.40 -21.27 -4.93
CA LEU A 600 -4.17 -22.06 -4.83
C LEU A 600 -2.99 -21.39 -5.53
N LEU A 601 -3.19 -20.82 -6.71
CA LEU A 601 -2.16 -20.05 -7.40
C LEU A 601 -1.78 -18.78 -6.62
N THR A 602 -2.72 -18.18 -5.90
CA THR A 602 -2.44 -17.02 -5.03
C THR A 602 -1.60 -17.43 -3.81
N ALA A 603 -1.92 -18.57 -3.19
CA ALA A 603 -1.10 -19.16 -2.14
C ALA A 603 0.34 -19.43 -2.61
N LEU A 604 0.52 -19.98 -3.82
CA LEU A 604 1.85 -20.22 -4.40
C LEU A 604 2.65 -18.92 -4.58
N ARG A 605 1.99 -17.84 -5.02
CA ARG A 605 2.63 -16.51 -5.18
C ARG A 605 3.07 -15.91 -3.83
N GLY A 606 2.28 -16.15 -2.78
CA GLY A 606 2.57 -15.67 -1.42
C GLY A 606 3.61 -16.51 -0.67
N SER A 607 3.80 -17.78 -1.03
CA SER A 607 4.60 -18.76 -0.29
C SER A 607 6.05 -18.33 -0.06
N GLY A 608 6.71 -17.79 -1.08
CA GLY A 608 8.08 -17.28 -0.94
C GLY A 608 8.16 -16.12 0.03
N ALA A 609 7.36 -15.07 -0.18
CA ALA A 609 7.38 -13.90 0.71
C ALA A 609 7.02 -14.27 2.16
N ALA A 610 6.07 -15.18 2.35
CA ALA A 610 5.66 -15.65 3.67
C ALA A 610 6.75 -16.48 4.36
N LEU A 611 7.35 -17.48 3.69
CA LEU A 611 8.40 -18.33 4.27
C LEU A 611 9.63 -17.52 4.70
N PHE A 612 10.12 -16.62 3.82
CA PHE A 612 11.31 -15.82 4.09
C PHE A 612 11.03 -14.63 5.03
N GLY A 613 9.78 -14.14 5.09
CA GLY A 613 9.37 -13.10 6.02
C GLY A 613 9.03 -13.61 7.42
N ALA A 614 8.67 -14.89 7.56
CA ALA A 614 8.16 -15.48 8.80
C ALA A 614 9.12 -15.39 10.00
N PRO A 615 10.44 -15.69 9.88
CA PRO A 615 11.35 -15.55 11.02
C PRO A 615 11.40 -14.12 11.55
N TRP A 616 11.41 -13.12 10.66
CA TRP A 616 11.39 -11.71 11.04
C TRP A 616 10.03 -11.27 11.61
N ALA A 617 8.92 -11.81 11.11
CA ALA A 617 7.60 -11.57 11.67
C ALA A 617 7.50 -12.10 13.10
N VAL A 618 7.91 -13.36 13.34
CA VAL A 618 7.94 -13.98 14.67
C VAL A 618 8.89 -13.25 15.61
N LEU A 619 10.09 -12.90 15.13
CA LEU A 619 11.08 -12.17 15.92
C LEU A 619 10.57 -10.76 16.29
N ARG A 620 9.96 -10.03 15.35
CA ARG A 620 9.37 -8.71 15.61
C ARG A 620 8.22 -8.80 16.61
N ASP A 621 7.35 -9.80 16.45
CA ASP A 621 6.25 -10.06 17.40
C ASP A 621 6.78 -10.39 18.79
N ALA A 622 7.79 -11.25 18.89
CA ALA A 622 8.44 -11.60 20.16
C ALA A 622 9.13 -10.40 20.82
N PHE A 623 9.86 -9.57 20.06
CA PHE A 623 10.48 -8.36 20.59
C PHE A 623 9.43 -7.34 21.04
N ARG A 624 8.31 -7.21 20.33
CA ARG A 624 7.20 -6.35 20.75
C ARG A 624 6.54 -6.85 22.02
N GLU A 625 6.31 -8.16 22.15
CA GLU A 625 5.74 -8.75 23.36
C GLU A 625 6.69 -8.63 24.56
N TRP A 626 7.98 -8.84 24.37
CA TRP A 626 8.99 -8.61 25.41
C TRP A 626 9.09 -7.12 25.78
N GLY A 627 9.05 -6.23 24.79
CA GLY A 627 9.12 -4.79 25.00
C GLY A 627 7.85 -4.18 25.61
N ALA A 628 6.69 -4.82 25.44
CA ALA A 628 5.39 -4.26 25.80
C ALA A 628 5.28 -3.86 27.28
N PRO A 629 5.64 -4.71 28.28
CA PRO A 629 5.58 -4.32 29.69
C PRO A 629 6.50 -3.13 30.01
N ARG A 630 7.67 -3.05 29.37
CA ARG A 630 8.63 -1.95 29.56
C ARG A 630 8.10 -0.66 28.93
N ARG A 631 7.55 -0.73 27.71
CA ARG A 631 6.92 0.40 27.02
C ARG A 631 5.75 0.95 27.83
N GLN A 632 4.85 0.08 28.28
CA GLN A 632 3.69 0.44 29.08
C GLN A 632 4.08 1.06 30.43
N ARG A 633 5.13 0.54 31.09
CA ARG A 633 5.69 1.17 32.30
C ARG A 633 6.26 2.57 32.00
N ARG A 634 6.95 2.76 30.87
CA ARG A 634 7.47 4.07 30.44
C ARG A 634 6.36 5.04 30.11
N GLU A 635 5.30 4.61 29.42
CA GLU A 635 4.14 5.44 29.10
C GLU A 635 3.39 5.86 30.36
N ARG A 636 3.14 4.94 31.30
CA ARG A 636 2.57 5.28 32.61
C ARG A 636 3.46 6.21 33.43
N ALA A 637 4.78 6.05 33.37
CA ALA A 637 5.71 6.94 34.04
C ALA A 637 5.70 8.34 33.40
N ALA A 638 5.68 8.43 32.06
CA ALA A 638 5.55 9.68 31.33
C ALA A 638 4.23 10.38 31.67
N ALA A 639 3.11 9.65 31.65
CA ALA A 639 1.79 10.17 31.99
C ALA A 639 1.67 10.71 33.43
N ARG A 640 2.53 10.26 34.36
CA ARG A 640 2.61 10.79 35.74
C ARG A 640 3.41 12.08 35.84
N THR A 641 4.47 12.20 35.04
CA THR A 641 5.43 13.31 35.14
C THR A 641 5.08 14.46 34.21
N ASP A 642 4.50 14.17 33.04
CA ASP A 642 4.18 15.13 32.00
C ASP A 642 2.68 15.47 32.00
N PRO A 643 2.29 16.69 32.43
CA PRO A 643 0.91 17.15 32.35
C PRO A 643 0.40 17.26 30.91
N ALA A 644 1.28 17.49 29.93
CA ALA A 644 0.93 17.61 28.52
C ALA A 644 0.96 16.26 27.78
N PHE A 645 1.06 15.13 28.50
CA PHE A 645 1.10 13.80 27.90
C PHE A 645 -0.16 13.56 27.04
N ASP A 646 0.08 13.34 25.76
CA ASP A 646 -0.98 13.20 24.76
C ASP A 646 -1.75 11.88 24.91
N ARG A 647 -3.00 11.99 25.38
CA ARG A 647 -3.97 10.88 25.48
C ARG A 647 -4.99 10.89 24.34
N GLY A 648 -4.76 11.68 23.30
CA GLY A 648 -5.66 11.79 22.17
C GLY A 648 -5.65 10.55 21.28
N ALA A 649 -6.80 10.28 20.67
CA ALA A 649 -6.91 9.23 19.67
C ALA A 649 -6.03 9.57 18.46
N ARG A 650 -5.21 8.61 18.05
CA ARG A 650 -4.22 8.77 16.97
C ARG A 650 -4.70 8.22 15.62
N MET A 651 -5.68 7.34 15.64
CA MET A 651 -6.19 6.65 14.46
C MET A 651 -7.65 6.28 14.66
N SER A 652 -8.46 6.51 13.63
CA SER A 652 -9.78 5.89 13.48
C SER A 652 -9.70 4.70 12.52
N ILE A 653 -10.35 3.59 12.89
CA ILE A 653 -10.37 2.37 12.09
C ILE A 653 -11.04 2.63 10.74
N ARG A 654 -12.17 3.35 10.76
CA ARG A 654 -12.95 3.66 9.55
C ARG A 654 -12.22 4.65 8.63
N GLU A 655 -11.54 5.63 9.21
CA GLU A 655 -10.72 6.60 8.46
C GLU A 655 -9.48 5.95 7.84
N TYR A 656 -8.78 5.07 8.58
CA TYR A 656 -7.61 4.36 8.05
C TYR A 656 -7.95 3.47 6.85
N ALA A 657 -9.17 2.92 6.82
CA ALA A 657 -9.61 2.01 5.78
C ALA A 657 -10.26 2.69 4.57
N MET A 658 -10.47 4.02 4.61
CA MET A 658 -11.10 4.79 3.53
C MET A 658 -10.20 4.91 2.30
N SER A 659 -10.79 5.04 1.12
CA SER A 659 -10.09 5.36 -0.12
C SER A 659 -9.89 6.86 -0.27
N ALA A 660 -8.79 7.28 -0.90
CA ALA A 660 -8.55 8.69 -1.18
C ALA A 660 -9.57 9.30 -2.18
N GLU A 661 -10.26 8.46 -2.95
CA GLU A 661 -11.21 8.87 -3.99
C GLU A 661 -12.56 8.16 -3.79
N TYR A 662 -13.63 8.75 -4.31
CA TYR A 662 -14.93 8.09 -4.46
C TYR A 662 -14.86 6.98 -5.51
N LEU A 663 -15.71 5.97 -5.39
CA LEU A 663 -15.75 4.84 -6.34
C LEU A 663 -16.69 5.14 -7.51
N ASP A 664 -17.79 5.81 -7.20
CA ASP A 664 -18.79 6.25 -8.15
C ASP A 664 -18.88 7.78 -8.10
N HIS A 665 -19.15 8.39 -9.25
CA HIS A 665 -19.45 9.81 -9.33
C HIS A 665 -20.69 10.18 -8.52
N PHE A 666 -21.73 9.33 -8.54
CA PHE A 666 -22.98 9.61 -7.82
C PHE A 666 -22.80 9.64 -6.31
N GLN A 667 -21.85 8.88 -5.76
CA GLN A 667 -21.50 8.96 -4.34
C GLN A 667 -21.06 10.35 -3.91
N ARG A 668 -20.28 11.03 -4.76
CA ARG A 668 -19.84 12.41 -4.51
C ARG A 668 -21.03 13.38 -4.60
N VAL A 669 -21.84 13.25 -5.64
CA VAL A 669 -23.01 14.12 -5.86
C VAL A 669 -24.04 13.95 -4.74
N ASP A 670 -24.24 12.73 -4.24
CA ASP A 670 -25.15 12.46 -3.12
C ASP A 670 -24.63 13.04 -1.81
N ALA A 671 -23.32 12.96 -1.55
CA ALA A 671 -22.70 13.59 -0.40
C ALA A 671 -22.85 15.12 -0.44
N GLU A 672 -22.62 15.75 -1.59
CA GLU A 672 -22.82 17.19 -1.80
C GLU A 672 -24.28 17.60 -1.60
N ARG A 673 -25.23 16.81 -2.12
CA ARG A 673 -26.68 17.03 -1.91
C ARG A 673 -27.07 16.89 -0.45
N ALA A 674 -26.51 15.92 0.27
CA ALA A 674 -26.74 15.74 1.69
C ALA A 674 -26.28 16.95 2.50
N PHE A 675 -25.05 17.46 2.27
CA PHE A 675 -24.59 18.68 2.91
C PHE A 675 -25.51 19.86 2.64
N ALA A 676 -25.88 20.10 1.37
CA ALA A 676 -26.78 21.18 1.01
C ALA A 676 -28.17 21.06 1.65
N ALA A 677 -28.66 19.85 1.91
CA ALA A 677 -29.91 19.63 2.65
C ALA A 677 -29.73 19.95 4.14
N LEU A 678 -28.68 19.43 4.77
CA LEU A 678 -28.37 19.65 6.18
C LEU A 678 -28.14 21.15 6.49
N ASP A 679 -27.37 21.86 5.65
CA ASP A 679 -27.15 23.29 5.79
C ASP A 679 -28.46 24.08 5.70
N ARG A 680 -29.35 23.72 4.77
CA ARG A 680 -30.66 24.37 4.64
C ARG A 680 -31.50 24.19 5.91
N HIS A 681 -31.54 22.97 6.45
CA HIS A 681 -32.27 22.71 7.70
C HIS A 681 -31.64 23.44 8.89
N ALA A 682 -30.32 23.44 9.00
CA ALA A 682 -29.60 24.11 10.10
C ALA A 682 -29.78 25.63 10.04
N LEU A 683 -29.51 26.26 8.89
CA LEU A 683 -29.62 27.71 8.74
C LEU A 683 -31.07 28.19 8.88
N ALA A 684 -32.05 27.40 8.40
CA ALA A 684 -33.46 27.69 8.65
C ALA A 684 -33.82 27.60 10.14
N ALA A 685 -33.32 26.59 10.86
CA ALA A 685 -33.57 26.47 12.30
C ALA A 685 -33.08 27.69 13.07
N VAL A 686 -31.87 28.17 12.76
CA VAL A 686 -31.29 29.34 13.41
C VAL A 686 -32.05 30.61 13.04
N ARG A 687 -32.43 30.79 11.76
CA ARG A 687 -33.26 31.93 11.35
C ARG A 687 -34.56 31.97 12.12
N ASP A 688 -35.31 30.87 12.10
CA ASP A 688 -36.64 30.80 12.69
C ASP A 688 -36.54 31.04 14.22
N PHE A 689 -35.48 30.52 14.86
CA PHE A 689 -35.16 30.84 16.26
C PHE A 689 -34.90 32.32 16.50
N LEU A 690 -34.05 32.96 15.69
CA LEU A 690 -33.71 34.37 15.85
C LEU A 690 -34.91 35.29 15.61
N ASP A 691 -35.76 34.98 14.62
CA ASP A 691 -36.99 35.71 14.32
C ASP A 691 -37.97 35.62 15.51
N GLU A 692 -38.14 34.43 16.11
CA GLU A 692 -38.98 34.22 17.31
C GLU A 692 -38.50 35.03 18.52
N HIS A 693 -37.19 35.29 18.64
CA HIS A 693 -36.58 36.05 19.74
C HIS A 693 -36.47 37.56 19.44
N GLY A 694 -36.98 38.02 18.29
CA GLY A 694 -37.03 39.43 17.91
C GLY A 694 -35.69 40.01 17.42
N VAL A 695 -34.78 39.18 16.92
CA VAL A 695 -33.49 39.59 16.35
C VAL A 695 -33.65 39.97 14.88
N ASP A 696 -32.92 40.99 14.40
CA ASP A 696 -32.87 41.33 12.97
C ASP A 696 -32.08 40.26 12.18
N THR A 697 -32.77 39.55 11.29
CA THR A 697 -32.18 38.49 10.44
C THR A 697 -31.85 38.95 9.02
N THR A 698 -31.90 40.25 8.73
CA THR A 698 -31.64 40.79 7.37
C THR A 698 -30.23 40.45 6.87
N ASP A 699 -29.22 40.69 7.69
CA ASP A 699 -27.82 40.35 7.37
C ASP A 699 -27.63 38.84 7.29
N PHE A 700 -28.26 38.09 8.20
CA PHE A 700 -28.21 36.63 8.23
C PHE A 700 -28.75 36.01 6.93
N ARG A 701 -29.87 36.51 6.42
CA ARG A 701 -30.47 36.04 5.16
C ARG A 701 -29.54 36.26 3.98
N THR A 702 -28.90 37.42 3.92
CA THR A 702 -27.95 37.78 2.84
C THR A 702 -26.73 36.86 2.86
N GLN A 703 -26.16 36.61 4.04
CA GLN A 703 -25.02 35.71 4.20
C GLN A 703 -25.40 34.24 3.93
N THR A 704 -26.57 33.80 4.40
CA THR A 704 -27.11 32.45 4.15
C THR A 704 -27.31 32.19 2.66
N GLN A 705 -27.87 33.14 1.91
CA GLN A 705 -28.04 33.01 0.47
C GLN A 705 -26.69 32.87 -0.25
N THR A 706 -25.65 33.54 0.25
CA THR A 706 -24.29 33.43 -0.30
C THR A 706 -23.68 32.04 -0.03
N ILE A 707 -23.81 31.51 1.19
CA ILE A 707 -23.34 30.17 1.56
C ILE A 707 -24.05 29.10 0.72
N LEU A 708 -25.37 29.18 0.59
CA LEU A 708 -26.16 28.17 -0.13
C LEU A 708 -25.89 28.19 -1.64
N ASN A 709 -25.60 29.35 -2.23
CA ASN A 709 -25.34 29.48 -3.67
C ASN A 709 -23.90 29.13 -4.07
N HIS A 710 -22.91 29.47 -3.23
CA HIS A 710 -21.49 29.37 -3.58
C HIS A 710 -20.73 28.30 -2.78
N GLY A 711 -21.36 27.67 -1.78
CA GLY A 711 -20.79 26.57 -1.01
C GLY A 711 -19.67 26.95 -0.03
N VAL A 712 -19.08 28.15 -0.15
CA VAL A 712 -17.98 28.68 0.67
C VAL A 712 -18.11 30.21 0.78
N LEU A 713 -18.03 30.74 2.01
CA LEU A 713 -17.67 32.15 2.26
C LEU A 713 -16.15 32.21 2.43
N GLN A 714 -15.45 32.88 1.52
CA GLN A 714 -14.00 33.01 1.53
C GLN A 714 -13.58 34.06 2.57
N THR A 715 -13.53 33.68 3.85
CA THR A 715 -13.09 34.57 4.94
C THR A 715 -11.63 34.29 5.28
N GLY A 716 -10.71 34.90 4.52
CA GLY A 716 -9.28 34.99 4.88
C GLY A 716 -8.29 34.32 3.91
N GLY A 717 -7.57 35.13 3.12
CA GLY A 717 -6.22 34.78 2.63
C GLY A 717 -6.08 34.37 1.15
N VAL A 718 -5.55 35.29 0.35
CA VAL A 718 -5.00 35.22 -1.02
C VAL A 718 -5.96 34.75 -2.13
N SER A 719 -6.64 35.76 -2.68
CA SER A 719 -7.16 35.79 -4.04
C SER A 719 -6.07 35.41 -5.07
N VAL A 720 -6.26 34.31 -5.79
CA VAL A 720 -5.80 34.22 -7.18
C VAL A 720 -7.04 34.41 -8.04
N VAL A 721 -7.62 35.61 -8.01
CA VAL A 721 -8.60 36.06 -9.02
C VAL A 721 -7.82 36.37 -10.29
N ALA A 722 -7.45 35.32 -11.01
CA ALA A 722 -7.15 35.42 -12.42
C ALA A 722 -8.46 35.14 -13.17
N ASN A 723 -9.16 36.21 -13.55
CA ASN A 723 -10.28 36.22 -14.50
C ASN A 723 -11.65 35.79 -13.97
N GLN A 724 -12.32 36.67 -13.22
CA GLN A 724 -13.78 36.62 -13.11
C GLN A 724 -14.40 37.89 -13.67
N ALA A 725 -15.42 37.71 -14.52
CA ALA A 725 -16.26 38.74 -15.08
C ALA A 725 -17.71 38.23 -14.96
N VAL A 726 -18.59 38.98 -14.28
CA VAL A 726 -19.97 38.55 -13.99
C VAL A 726 -20.96 39.60 -14.52
N GLY A 727 -21.90 39.16 -15.36
CA GLY A 727 -22.87 40.00 -16.08
C GLY A 727 -22.81 39.75 -17.60
N GLN A 728 -23.93 39.93 -18.32
CA GLN A 728 -23.89 39.86 -19.78
C GLN A 728 -22.98 40.97 -20.33
N GLY A 729 -21.91 40.58 -21.01
CA GLY A 729 -20.94 41.51 -21.63
C GLY A 729 -19.67 41.78 -20.81
N ALA A 730 -19.50 41.18 -19.63
CA ALA A 730 -18.30 41.38 -18.82
C ALA A 730 -17.09 40.61 -19.41
N GLN A 731 -15.98 41.30 -19.68
CA GLN A 731 -14.70 40.71 -20.10
C GLN A 731 -13.60 41.07 -19.10
N ALA A 732 -12.74 40.10 -18.74
CA ALA A 732 -11.55 40.31 -17.91
C ALA A 732 -10.29 40.05 -18.75
N THR A 733 -9.39 41.04 -18.82
CA THR A 733 -8.11 40.96 -19.53
C THR A 733 -6.94 41.15 -18.57
N THR A 734 -5.97 40.24 -18.60
CA THR A 734 -4.75 40.30 -17.80
C THR A 734 -3.63 41.00 -18.57
N GLY A 735 -3.18 42.16 -18.10
CA GLY A 735 -1.94 42.78 -18.54
C GLY A 735 -0.78 42.32 -17.67
N THR A 736 0.09 41.43 -18.17
CA THR A 736 1.41 41.20 -17.57
C THR A 736 2.30 42.41 -17.85
N ALA A 737 2.42 43.31 -16.88
CA ALA A 737 3.44 44.35 -16.91
C ALA A 737 4.82 43.73 -16.60
N SER A 738 5.60 43.43 -17.63
CA SER A 738 7.02 43.11 -17.47
C SER A 738 7.78 44.41 -17.19
N ALA A 739 8.06 44.68 -15.90
CA ALA A 739 8.96 45.75 -15.52
C ALA A 739 10.41 45.35 -15.82
N THR A 740 10.95 45.80 -16.95
CA THR A 740 12.39 45.73 -17.25
C THR A 740 13.07 46.91 -16.58
N ALA A 741 13.82 46.67 -15.49
CA ALA A 741 14.68 47.68 -14.87
C ALA A 741 15.93 47.94 -15.75
N PRO A 742 16.38 49.20 -15.94
CA PRO A 742 17.63 49.48 -16.64
C PRO A 742 18.84 49.21 -15.75
N ALA A 743 19.92 48.69 -16.34
CA ALA A 743 21.19 48.40 -15.66
C ALA A 743 21.94 49.69 -15.25
N PRO A 744 22.66 49.70 -14.11
CA PRO A 744 23.45 50.85 -13.69
C PRO A 744 24.77 50.95 -14.47
N GLN A 745 25.17 52.19 -14.77
CA GLN A 745 26.53 52.55 -15.20
C GLN A 745 27.49 52.57 -14.00
#